data_AF-A0A6C0LUP0-F1
#
_entry.id   AF-A0A6C0LUP0-F1
#
_cell.length_a   1.000
_cell.length_b   1.000
_cell.length_c   1.000
_cell.angle_alpha   90.00
_cell.angle_beta   90.00
_cell.angle_gamma   90.00
#
_symmetry.space_group_name_H-M   'P 1'
#
loop_
_entity.id
_entity.type
_entity.pdbx_description
1 polymer ?
#
loop_
_entity_poly.entity_id
_entity_poly.type
_entity_poly.pdbx_seq_one_letter_code
_entity_poly.pdbx_strand_id
1 'polypeptide(L)'
;MTQKLLFYLGSFSSTIINENFLIQIKRYYHVIFSNNEIDIFADIIIIYDYLSFFLSNKIYKNNKTYIWHNDLSMLQHNIPNFMHFVNGVITTEQVNIPGVIYYDNNIEKILDIFGYQEKVITVKFLCNWIDDFNIYKIMLRLCKSEGKWNRIQITNSDDAQYYCILNHPQKGHKWKSENTILIMMEEYTNRKTFFPKEWISPKHEDFMCYEDNHNGIEWHLNKTWNELMVDNINKTKILSSVTSSEYRLEGHIKRILFLQFLDNNINFDLYGKSNNFNLKNYIGSLPFMNKDDGILPYKYTIACENNMINGYFTEKIVDAILGECLCFYWGCPNLEKFLDSRSFIRIDLDDHRKSLNIITDAIRNNEWEKRIHIIRIQKLKILNEIQLIPMIEKIINNHEKIQCNNLVFDDMMINSINELLPVEIVINFTLNRKLSNAISSLEKIPFYDSIIPINSGRKTLIFIDGSGSISSICDTLMEIFCQISNYHILIINFKNEYNYHHNEYIELKNIESILPKNCFIYFPSKEEWILISSIECHINLIKHELDNKIETKVINLKRRYDRWERFLDFTKHHRIIYNRFTAIDGRQLIMNDELDRIFKIPENFKGKRWQITHNWQIGVIGCAMSHINIWKELIQNDMDIYIIFEDDVILSQNFDNKIIKILNRIKNDNKWDIMFLGMNDDIHHQLYEDNYVYDNIMQYSSKMRIHGGGLYGYCLHKRGAIKLIDCVEKLGVQQPIDHFVIDQFDTMIAYKTVPPLVSAIIYGNENLDTDIQNVTISLKSLNK
;
A
#
# COMPACT_ATOMS: atom_id res chain seq x y z
N MET A 1 25.99 -11.54 -27.90
CA MET A 1 24.69 -11.78 -27.23
C MET A 1 23.66 -12.04 -28.30
N THR A 2 23.11 -13.24 -28.39
CA THR A 2 21.96 -13.56 -29.25
C THR A 2 20.72 -12.87 -28.67
N GLN A 3 20.55 -11.58 -28.96
CA GLN A 3 19.37 -10.84 -28.56
C GLN A 3 18.17 -11.37 -29.36
N LYS A 4 17.42 -12.28 -28.77
CA LYS A 4 16.09 -12.68 -29.27
C LYS A 4 15.15 -11.51 -29.01
N LEU A 5 15.00 -10.61 -29.99
CA LEU A 5 13.98 -9.56 -29.93
C LEU A 5 12.61 -10.16 -30.22
N LEU A 6 11.64 -9.81 -29.38
CA LEU A 6 10.24 -10.15 -29.53
C LEU A 6 9.50 -8.94 -30.11
N PHE A 7 9.00 -9.07 -31.34
CA PHE A 7 8.15 -8.05 -31.96
C PHE A 7 6.67 -8.46 -31.89
N TYR A 8 5.82 -7.49 -31.55
CA TYR A 8 4.37 -7.65 -31.48
C TYR A 8 3.70 -6.63 -32.41
N LEU A 9 2.91 -7.09 -33.39
CA LEU A 9 2.24 -6.24 -34.38
C LEU A 9 0.76 -6.66 -34.57
N GLY A 10 -0.20 -5.75 -34.37
CA GLY A 10 -1.59 -5.85 -34.90
C GLY A 10 -2.77 -5.63 -33.93
N SER A 11 -3.85 -4.98 -34.40
CA SER A 11 -4.91 -4.25 -33.65
C SER A 11 -6.10 -5.05 -33.10
N PHE A 12 -6.68 -4.54 -32.00
CA PHE A 12 -7.78 -5.13 -31.21
C PHE A 12 -9.14 -5.20 -31.92
N SER A 13 -9.79 -6.37 -31.86
CA SER A 13 -11.17 -6.46 -31.35
C SER A 13 -11.45 -7.86 -30.77
N SER A 14 -12.01 -7.85 -29.56
CA SER A 14 -12.51 -8.97 -28.72
C SER A 14 -11.54 -10.08 -28.26
N THR A 15 -11.46 -10.16 -26.93
CA THR A 15 -11.03 -11.27 -26.05
C THR A 15 -9.52 -11.50 -25.82
N ILE A 16 -9.09 -10.91 -24.69
CA ILE A 16 -8.19 -11.43 -23.63
C ILE A 16 -6.79 -11.85 -24.06
N ILE A 17 -5.96 -10.85 -24.35
CA ILE A 17 -4.58 -10.98 -23.92
C ILE A 17 -4.56 -10.79 -22.39
N ASN A 18 -4.25 -11.84 -21.63
CA ASN A 18 -4.11 -11.72 -20.17
C ASN A 18 -3.03 -10.68 -19.87
N GLU A 19 -3.39 -9.53 -19.29
CA GLU A 19 -2.44 -8.45 -18.97
C GLU A 19 -1.24 -8.95 -18.15
N ASN A 20 -1.44 -10.00 -17.34
CA ASN A 20 -0.36 -10.64 -16.60
C ASN A 20 0.69 -11.27 -17.51
N PHE A 21 0.29 -11.83 -18.66
CA PHE A 21 1.21 -12.38 -19.64
C PHE A 21 2.10 -11.29 -20.25
N LEU A 22 1.51 -10.16 -20.65
CA LEU A 22 2.26 -9.01 -21.20
C LEU A 22 3.18 -8.37 -20.15
N ILE A 23 2.69 -8.20 -18.91
CA ILE A 23 3.49 -7.66 -17.81
C ILE A 23 4.68 -8.56 -17.51
N GLN A 24 4.49 -9.88 -17.53
CA GLN A 24 5.56 -10.82 -17.25
C GLN A 24 6.53 -10.96 -18.43
N ILE A 25 6.09 -11.02 -19.68
CA ILE A 25 7.00 -11.00 -20.84
C ILE A 25 7.82 -9.70 -20.90
N LYS A 26 7.23 -8.53 -20.61
CA LYS A 26 7.95 -7.25 -20.55
C LYS A 26 9.04 -7.21 -19.47
N ARG A 27 8.94 -8.02 -18.41
CA ARG A 27 10.02 -8.15 -17.40
C ARG A 27 11.23 -8.92 -17.95
N TYR A 28 11.03 -9.74 -18.97
CA TYR A 28 12.00 -10.71 -19.44
C TYR A 28 12.61 -10.36 -20.80
N TYR A 29 11.86 -9.65 -21.65
CA TYR A 29 12.30 -9.23 -22.97
C TYR A 29 12.11 -7.72 -23.18
N HIS A 30 13.04 -7.10 -23.92
CA HIS A 30 12.87 -5.74 -24.45
C HIS A 30 11.90 -5.79 -25.63
N VAL A 31 10.60 -5.65 -25.35
CA VAL A 31 9.55 -5.64 -26.38
C VAL A 31 9.42 -4.22 -26.94
N ILE A 32 9.69 -4.06 -28.23
CA ILE A 32 9.49 -2.81 -28.98
C ILE A 32 8.15 -2.91 -29.71
N PHE A 33 7.31 -1.88 -29.56
CA PHE A 33 6.06 -1.76 -30.31
C PHE A 33 6.29 -0.76 -31.44
N SER A 34 5.97 -1.13 -32.68
CA SER A 34 5.94 -0.22 -33.82
C SER A 34 4.68 -0.46 -34.63
N ASN A 35 4.21 0.56 -35.33
CA ASN A 35 3.22 0.41 -36.40
C ASN A 35 3.85 0.99 -37.67
N ASN A 36 3.51 0.38 -38.81
CA ASN A 36 3.88 0.70 -40.19
C ASN A 36 5.07 -0.10 -40.75
N GLU A 37 4.91 -0.49 -42.02
CA GLU A 37 5.64 -1.49 -42.82
C GLU A 37 7.11 -1.71 -42.42
N ILE A 38 7.43 -2.94 -41.98
CA ILE A 38 8.80 -3.35 -41.63
C ILE A 38 9.13 -4.66 -42.35
N ASP A 39 10.28 -4.70 -43.02
CA ASP A 39 10.94 -5.96 -43.39
C ASP A 39 11.49 -6.61 -42.10
N ILE A 40 10.92 -7.73 -41.66
CA ILE A 40 11.18 -8.28 -40.32
C ILE A 40 12.43 -9.19 -40.30
N PHE A 41 13.42 -8.85 -39.46
CA PHE A 41 14.67 -9.60 -39.23
C PHE A 41 14.81 -10.10 -37.78
N ALA A 42 13.73 -10.58 -37.16
CA ALA A 42 13.72 -10.98 -35.75
C ALA A 42 13.62 -12.50 -35.55
N ASP A 43 14.22 -13.00 -34.46
CA ASP A 43 14.22 -14.42 -34.13
C ASP A 43 12.86 -14.92 -33.64
N ILE A 44 12.03 -14.10 -32.97
CA ILE A 44 10.74 -14.51 -32.38
C ILE A 44 9.66 -13.44 -32.61
N ILE A 45 8.52 -13.82 -33.20
CA ILE A 45 7.37 -12.92 -33.45
C ILE A 45 6.11 -13.54 -32.83
N ILE A 46 5.31 -12.75 -32.10
CA ILE A 46 3.98 -13.16 -31.60
C ILE A 46 2.90 -12.38 -32.34
N ILE A 47 1.99 -13.09 -33.01
CA ILE A 47 0.93 -12.52 -33.85
C ILE A 47 -0.44 -12.78 -33.22
N TYR A 48 -1.25 -11.72 -33.08
CA TYR A 48 -2.63 -11.80 -32.56
C TYR A 48 -3.69 -11.74 -33.67
N ASP A 49 -3.52 -10.85 -34.66
CA ASP A 49 -4.35 -10.79 -35.86
C ASP A 49 -3.54 -11.27 -37.07
N TYR A 50 -3.57 -12.59 -37.30
CA TYR A 50 -2.75 -13.21 -38.34
C TYR A 50 -3.15 -12.75 -39.75
N LEU A 51 -4.45 -12.56 -40.04
CA LEU A 51 -4.91 -12.17 -41.36
C LEU A 51 -4.35 -10.80 -41.74
N SER A 52 -4.50 -9.81 -40.87
CA SER A 52 -3.96 -8.48 -41.11
C SER A 52 -2.43 -8.48 -41.15
N PHE A 53 -1.78 -9.26 -40.28
CA PHE A 53 -0.32 -9.34 -40.21
C PHE A 53 0.31 -9.87 -41.51
N PHE A 54 -0.18 -11.01 -42.03
CA PHE A 54 0.40 -11.61 -43.25
C PHE A 54 0.03 -10.85 -44.53
N LEU A 55 -1.08 -10.11 -44.55
CA LEU A 55 -1.44 -9.25 -45.69
C LEU A 55 -0.59 -7.98 -45.79
N SER A 56 -0.04 -7.51 -44.66
CA SER A 56 0.67 -6.23 -44.56
C SER A 56 2.19 -6.33 -44.40
N ASN A 57 2.77 -7.53 -44.21
CA ASN A 57 4.19 -7.69 -43.90
C ASN A 57 4.87 -8.77 -44.75
N LYS A 58 6.16 -8.55 -45.09
CA LYS A 58 7.03 -9.55 -45.74
C LYS A 58 7.84 -10.32 -44.67
N ILE A 59 7.87 -11.65 -44.78
CA ILE A 59 8.53 -12.54 -43.82
C ILE A 59 9.60 -13.39 -44.52
N TYR A 60 10.80 -13.44 -43.94
CA TYR A 60 11.93 -14.22 -44.46
C TYR A 60 12.04 -15.58 -43.77
N LYS A 61 12.55 -16.58 -44.51
CA LYS A 61 12.54 -18.03 -44.16
C LYS A 61 13.31 -18.41 -42.87
N ASN A 62 14.09 -17.51 -42.28
CA ASN A 62 14.95 -17.79 -41.13
C ASN A 62 14.41 -17.30 -39.78
N ASN A 63 13.23 -16.69 -39.73
CA ASN A 63 12.63 -16.17 -38.49
C ASN A 63 11.76 -17.23 -37.81
N LYS A 64 11.75 -17.32 -36.47
CA LYS A 64 10.79 -18.18 -35.75
C LYS A 64 9.52 -17.40 -35.45
N THR A 65 8.41 -17.80 -36.04
CA THR A 65 7.13 -17.10 -35.92
C THR A 65 6.15 -17.92 -35.09
N TYR A 66 5.56 -17.34 -34.05
CA TYR A 66 4.53 -17.98 -33.23
C TYR A 66 3.24 -17.15 -33.27
N ILE A 67 2.09 -17.81 -33.27
CA ILE A 67 0.77 -17.14 -33.21
C ILE A 67 0.19 -17.36 -31.82
N TRP A 68 -0.44 -16.35 -31.23
CA TRP A 68 -1.22 -16.55 -30.00
C TRP A 68 -2.68 -16.18 -30.23
N HIS A 69 -3.58 -17.12 -29.94
CA HIS A 69 -5.01 -16.94 -30.14
C HIS A 69 -5.84 -17.71 -29.10
N ASN A 70 -6.93 -17.12 -28.63
CA ASN A 70 -7.77 -17.71 -27.58
C ASN A 70 -8.78 -18.73 -28.11
N ASP A 71 -9.30 -18.55 -29.32
CA ASP A 71 -10.28 -19.46 -29.93
C ASP A 71 -9.98 -19.68 -31.43
N LEU A 72 -9.46 -20.85 -31.79
CA LEU A 72 -9.13 -21.18 -33.18
C LEU A 72 -10.34 -21.69 -34.00
N SER A 73 -11.51 -21.84 -33.38
CA SER A 73 -12.70 -22.44 -34.01
C SER A 73 -13.25 -21.58 -35.16
N MET A 74 -13.16 -20.25 -35.07
CA MET A 74 -13.61 -19.33 -36.12
C MET A 74 -12.70 -19.32 -37.37
N LEU A 75 -11.55 -19.98 -37.33
CA LEU A 75 -10.46 -19.81 -38.30
C LEU A 75 -10.26 -21.01 -39.24
N GLN A 76 -11.02 -22.10 -39.09
CA GLN A 76 -10.84 -23.35 -39.85
C GLN A 76 -10.88 -23.20 -41.39
N HIS A 77 -11.44 -22.10 -41.93
CA HIS A 77 -11.59 -21.91 -43.37
C HIS A 77 -10.44 -21.15 -44.07
N ASN A 78 -9.53 -20.47 -43.36
CA ASN A 78 -8.47 -19.62 -43.97
C ASN A 78 -7.02 -20.04 -43.63
N ILE A 79 -6.83 -21.13 -42.89
CA ILE A 79 -5.55 -21.62 -42.34
C ILE A 79 -4.49 -22.09 -43.37
N PRO A 80 -4.81 -22.76 -44.50
CA PRO A 80 -3.79 -23.50 -45.26
C PRO A 80 -2.66 -22.65 -45.86
N ASN A 81 -2.94 -21.41 -46.27
CA ASN A 81 -1.99 -20.64 -47.07
C ASN A 81 -0.90 -19.96 -46.25
N PHE A 82 -1.06 -19.74 -44.94
CA PHE A 82 -0.10 -19.00 -44.12
C PHE A 82 0.69 -19.88 -43.15
N MET A 83 0.24 -21.12 -42.88
CA MET A 83 0.87 -22.04 -41.91
C MET A 83 2.32 -22.41 -42.23
N HIS A 84 2.76 -22.31 -43.48
CA HIS A 84 4.15 -22.60 -43.84
C HIS A 84 5.17 -21.57 -43.31
N PHE A 85 4.69 -20.42 -42.81
CA PHE A 85 5.52 -19.38 -42.19
C PHE A 85 5.41 -19.34 -40.65
N VAL A 86 4.65 -20.27 -40.05
CA VAL A 86 4.37 -20.31 -38.61
C VAL A 86 5.01 -21.56 -38.00
N ASN A 87 5.81 -21.39 -36.94
CA ASN A 87 6.48 -22.48 -36.23
C ASN A 87 5.58 -23.15 -35.18
N GLY A 88 4.63 -22.41 -34.61
CA GLY A 88 3.66 -22.97 -33.67
C GLY A 88 2.59 -21.96 -33.25
N VAL A 89 1.48 -22.47 -32.72
CA VAL A 89 0.34 -21.67 -32.27
C VAL A 89 0.12 -21.89 -30.77
N ILE A 90 0.17 -20.83 -29.99
CA ILE A 90 -0.07 -20.84 -28.55
C ILE A 90 -1.56 -20.56 -28.31
N THR A 91 -2.20 -21.28 -27.41
CA THR A 91 -3.62 -21.07 -27.08
C THR A 91 -3.94 -21.43 -25.63
N THR A 92 -5.02 -20.87 -25.10
CA THR A 92 -5.61 -21.19 -23.80
C THR A 92 -6.62 -22.35 -23.87
N GLU A 93 -6.87 -22.91 -25.05
CA GLU A 93 -7.82 -24.02 -25.25
C GLU A 93 -7.10 -25.27 -25.79
N GLN A 94 -7.53 -26.47 -25.37
CA GLN A 94 -6.94 -27.71 -25.88
C GLN A 94 -7.42 -27.98 -27.33
N VAL A 95 -6.67 -27.45 -28.30
CA VAL A 95 -6.95 -27.64 -29.73
C VAL A 95 -6.03 -28.70 -30.32
N ASN A 96 -6.60 -29.69 -30.99
CA ASN A 96 -5.87 -30.85 -31.50
C ASN A 96 -5.35 -30.61 -32.93
N ILE A 97 -4.34 -29.74 -33.07
CA ILE A 97 -3.66 -29.43 -34.34
C ILE A 97 -2.14 -29.56 -34.13
N PRO A 98 -1.40 -30.19 -35.06
CA PRO A 98 0.06 -30.27 -34.99
C PRO A 98 0.71 -28.88 -34.91
N GLY A 99 1.59 -28.66 -33.94
CA GLY A 99 2.26 -27.37 -33.71
C GLY A 99 1.54 -26.42 -32.75
N VAL A 100 0.42 -26.84 -32.15
CA VAL A 100 -0.27 -26.07 -31.10
C VAL A 100 0.34 -26.35 -29.72
N ILE A 101 0.59 -25.28 -28.95
CA ILE A 101 1.07 -25.32 -27.56
C ILE A 101 0.00 -24.74 -26.64
N TYR A 102 -0.39 -25.50 -25.63
CA TYR A 102 -1.38 -25.06 -24.63
C TYR A 102 -0.71 -24.34 -23.44
N TYR A 103 -1.30 -23.24 -22.98
CA TYR A 103 -0.83 -22.47 -21.80
C TYR A 103 -1.84 -22.48 -20.65
N ASP A 104 -1.42 -22.93 -19.47
CA ASP A 104 -2.24 -23.17 -18.28
C ASP A 104 -2.00 -22.14 -17.14
N ASN A 105 -1.79 -20.86 -17.47
CA ASN A 105 -1.36 -19.80 -16.55
C ASN A 105 0.08 -19.92 -15.99
N ASN A 106 0.87 -20.89 -16.44
CA ASN A 106 2.26 -21.04 -15.99
C ASN A 106 3.26 -20.37 -16.95
N ILE A 107 3.55 -19.07 -16.72
CA ILE A 107 4.46 -18.24 -17.52
C ILE A 107 5.81 -18.93 -17.80
N GLU A 108 6.28 -19.74 -16.84
CA GLU A 108 7.59 -20.38 -16.88
C GLU A 108 7.67 -21.37 -18.04
N LYS A 109 6.59 -22.07 -18.39
CA LYS A 109 6.54 -22.96 -19.57
C LYS A 109 6.69 -22.19 -20.89
N ILE A 110 6.10 -20.99 -20.99
CA ILE A 110 6.25 -20.15 -22.19
C ILE A 110 7.67 -19.59 -22.28
N LEU A 111 8.22 -19.14 -21.16
CA LEU A 111 9.59 -18.65 -21.08
C LEU A 111 10.60 -19.75 -21.46
N ASP A 112 10.37 -21.00 -21.04
CA ASP A 112 11.16 -22.16 -21.44
C ASP A 112 11.10 -22.43 -22.96
N ILE A 113 9.93 -22.33 -23.59
CA ILE A 113 9.77 -22.48 -25.05
C ILE A 113 10.63 -21.45 -25.81
N PHE A 114 10.72 -20.23 -25.28
CA PHE A 114 11.56 -19.18 -25.85
C PHE A 114 13.02 -19.24 -25.39
N GLY A 115 13.37 -20.22 -24.57
CA GLY A 115 14.71 -20.44 -24.01
C GLY A 115 15.15 -19.28 -23.12
N TYR A 116 14.21 -18.68 -22.38
CA TYR A 116 14.47 -17.66 -21.39
C TYR A 116 14.85 -18.29 -20.05
N GLN A 117 15.94 -17.83 -19.46
CA GLN A 117 16.25 -18.05 -18.06
C GLN A 117 16.24 -16.70 -17.37
N GLU A 118 15.43 -16.54 -16.33
CA GLU A 118 15.37 -15.33 -15.52
C GLU A 118 16.78 -14.96 -15.06
N LYS A 119 17.23 -13.74 -15.37
CA LYS A 119 18.59 -13.30 -15.05
C LYS A 119 18.79 -13.40 -13.53
N VAL A 120 19.51 -14.43 -13.11
CA VAL A 120 19.82 -14.68 -11.72
C VAL A 120 20.72 -13.55 -11.20
N ILE A 121 20.36 -12.98 -10.07
CA ILE A 121 21.15 -11.99 -9.35
C ILE A 121 21.86 -12.68 -8.20
N THR A 122 23.18 -12.70 -8.23
CA THR A 122 23.96 -13.31 -7.14
C THR A 122 24.24 -12.32 -6.02
N VAL A 123 23.95 -12.73 -4.78
CA VAL A 123 24.20 -11.93 -3.57
C VAL A 123 25.10 -12.71 -2.61
N LYS A 124 26.24 -12.13 -2.23
CA LYS A 124 27.12 -12.66 -1.17
C LYS A 124 26.92 -11.90 0.13
N PHE A 125 26.86 -12.61 1.24
CA PHE A 125 26.74 -12.02 2.58
C PHE A 125 28.09 -12.00 3.29
N LEU A 126 28.33 -10.92 4.02
CA LEU A 126 29.49 -10.75 4.90
C LEU A 126 28.99 -10.27 6.27
N CYS A 127 29.62 -10.72 7.34
CA CYS A 127 29.28 -10.27 8.70
C CYS A 127 30.50 -10.37 9.63
N ASN A 128 30.37 -9.89 10.87
CA ASN A 128 31.49 -9.86 11.81
C ASN A 128 31.56 -11.03 12.78
N TRP A 129 30.49 -11.82 12.93
CA TRP A 129 30.39 -12.86 13.97
C TRP A 129 30.60 -14.28 13.47
N ILE A 130 30.63 -14.52 12.15
CA ILE A 130 30.89 -15.85 11.59
C ILE A 130 31.55 -15.75 10.21
N ASP A 131 32.18 -16.82 9.75
CA ASP A 131 32.81 -16.91 8.43
C ASP A 131 31.80 -16.98 7.27
N ASP A 132 32.27 -16.61 6.07
CA ASP A 132 31.49 -16.54 4.83
C ASP A 132 30.69 -17.81 4.52
N PHE A 133 31.28 -18.99 4.76
CA PHE A 133 30.62 -20.26 4.45
C PHE A 133 29.44 -20.54 5.38
N ASN A 134 29.59 -20.21 6.66
CA ASN A 134 28.53 -20.41 7.64
C ASN A 134 27.44 -19.34 7.54
N ILE A 135 27.76 -18.06 7.27
CA ILE A 135 26.71 -17.05 6.99
C ILE A 135 25.94 -17.40 5.73
N TYR A 136 26.63 -17.88 4.68
CA TYR A 136 26.01 -18.42 3.48
C TYR A 136 24.97 -19.50 3.82
N LYS A 137 25.34 -20.50 4.63
CA LYS A 137 24.42 -21.56 5.07
C LYS A 137 23.21 -21.04 5.84
N ILE A 138 23.40 -20.05 6.72
CA ILE A 138 22.28 -19.43 7.46
C ILE A 138 21.32 -18.79 6.47
N MET A 139 21.83 -18.01 5.50
CA MET A 139 21.02 -17.32 4.49
C MET A 139 20.25 -18.26 3.56
N LEU A 140 20.78 -19.47 3.29
CA LEU A 140 20.03 -20.48 2.54
C LEU A 140 18.70 -20.84 3.22
N ARG A 141 18.65 -20.86 4.56
CA ARG A 141 17.43 -21.20 5.32
C ARG A 141 16.35 -20.13 5.18
N LEU A 142 16.73 -18.89 4.92
CA LEU A 142 15.81 -17.76 4.74
C LEU A 142 15.17 -17.74 3.34
N CYS A 143 15.65 -18.57 2.41
CA CYS A 143 15.21 -18.62 1.02
C CYS A 143 14.12 -19.68 0.78
N LYS A 144 13.35 -19.52 -0.31
CA LYS A 144 12.25 -20.44 -0.66
C LYS A 144 12.75 -21.79 -1.15
N SER A 145 13.88 -21.86 -1.84
CA SER A 145 14.42 -23.12 -2.37
C SER A 145 15.92 -22.99 -2.69
N GLU A 146 16.77 -23.82 -2.10
CA GLU A 146 18.21 -23.91 -2.47
C GLU A 146 18.95 -22.56 -2.57
N GLY A 147 18.66 -21.62 -1.67
CA GLY A 147 19.25 -20.28 -1.69
C GLY A 147 18.67 -19.33 -2.74
N LYS A 148 17.61 -19.74 -3.43
CA LYS A 148 16.85 -18.91 -4.37
C LYS A 148 15.67 -18.23 -3.67
N TRP A 149 15.58 -16.93 -3.88
CA TRP A 149 14.43 -16.09 -3.53
C TRP A 149 14.04 -15.27 -4.75
N ASN A 150 12.98 -15.70 -5.45
CA ASN A 150 12.60 -15.13 -6.75
C ASN A 150 13.84 -15.11 -7.68
N ARG A 151 14.30 -13.92 -8.13
CA ARG A 151 15.50 -13.77 -8.98
C ARG A 151 16.84 -13.71 -8.24
N ILE A 152 16.82 -13.64 -6.90
CA ILE A 152 18.03 -13.61 -6.07
C ILE A 152 18.52 -15.04 -5.84
N GLN A 153 19.81 -15.26 -6.04
CA GLN A 153 20.54 -16.45 -5.64
C GLN A 153 21.60 -16.08 -4.62
N ILE A 154 21.53 -16.67 -3.44
CA ILE A 154 22.59 -16.56 -2.45
C ILE A 154 23.80 -17.34 -2.95
N THR A 155 24.98 -16.74 -2.85
CA THR A 155 26.25 -17.34 -3.24
C THR A 155 27.34 -17.08 -2.21
N ASN A 156 28.34 -17.95 -2.18
CA ASN A 156 29.58 -17.73 -1.45
C ASN A 156 30.75 -17.25 -2.35
N SER A 157 30.47 -17.10 -3.66
CA SER A 157 31.48 -16.67 -4.64
C SER A 157 31.88 -15.21 -4.44
N ASP A 158 33.17 -14.93 -4.56
CA ASP A 158 33.70 -13.56 -4.59
C ASP A 158 33.36 -12.82 -5.88
N ASP A 159 32.82 -13.49 -6.90
CA ASP A 159 32.31 -12.87 -8.13
C ASP A 159 30.82 -12.50 -8.06
N ALA A 160 30.27 -12.35 -6.84
CA ALA A 160 28.89 -11.95 -6.64
C ALA A 160 28.60 -10.58 -7.24
N GLN A 161 27.40 -10.41 -7.80
CA GLN A 161 26.98 -9.14 -8.39
C GLN A 161 26.72 -8.07 -7.33
N TYR A 162 26.14 -8.47 -6.20
CA TYR A 162 25.89 -7.62 -5.04
C TYR A 162 26.48 -8.24 -3.77
N TYR A 163 26.88 -7.38 -2.83
CA TYR A 163 27.28 -7.77 -1.49
C TYR A 163 26.30 -7.23 -0.46
N CYS A 164 25.99 -8.02 0.55
CA CYS A 164 25.23 -7.58 1.72
C CYS A 164 26.08 -7.73 2.97
N ILE A 165 26.52 -6.61 3.53
CA ILE A 165 27.29 -6.56 4.77
C ILE A 165 26.31 -6.38 5.93
N LEU A 166 26.33 -7.31 6.87
CA LEU A 166 25.58 -7.24 8.12
C LEU A 166 26.52 -6.74 9.22
N ASN A 167 26.20 -5.59 9.80
CA ASN A 167 27.04 -4.82 10.74
C ASN A 167 28.39 -4.35 10.16
N HIS A 168 29.32 -5.27 9.96
CA HIS A 168 30.61 -5.04 9.32
C HIS A 168 31.24 -6.37 8.87
N PRO A 169 32.16 -6.38 7.89
CA PRO A 169 32.83 -7.61 7.48
C PRO A 169 33.97 -7.97 8.45
N GLN A 170 34.49 -9.20 8.33
CA GLN A 170 35.77 -9.57 8.94
C GLN A 170 36.95 -8.84 8.24
N LYS A 171 38.15 -8.88 8.83
CA LYS A 171 39.33 -8.22 8.24
C LYS A 171 39.77 -8.89 6.94
N GLY A 172 40.11 -8.09 5.93
CA GLY A 172 40.72 -8.57 4.68
C GLY A 172 39.76 -8.84 3.53
N HIS A 173 38.44 -8.72 3.76
CA HIS A 173 37.45 -8.85 2.68
C HIS A 173 37.48 -7.63 1.77
N LYS A 174 37.29 -7.88 0.47
CA LYS A 174 37.08 -6.85 -0.55
C LYS A 174 35.62 -6.89 -0.99
N TRP A 175 35.03 -5.73 -1.19
CA TRP A 175 33.71 -5.56 -1.77
C TRP A 175 33.74 -4.37 -2.73
N LYS A 176 32.70 -4.24 -3.54
CA LYS A 176 32.52 -3.13 -4.47
C LYS A 176 31.46 -2.19 -3.92
N SER A 177 31.87 -1.02 -3.46
CA SER A 177 30.99 -0.02 -2.83
C SER A 177 29.72 0.24 -3.65
N GLU A 178 29.85 0.33 -4.97
CA GLU A 178 28.77 0.61 -5.93
C GLU A 178 27.65 -0.44 -5.96
N ASN A 179 27.90 -1.67 -5.51
CA ASN A 179 26.93 -2.76 -5.46
C ASN A 179 26.79 -3.38 -4.06
N THR A 180 27.16 -2.64 -3.01
CA THR A 180 27.14 -3.15 -1.62
C THR A 180 26.00 -2.55 -0.81
N ILE A 181 25.23 -3.40 -0.16
CA ILE A 181 24.19 -3.06 0.81
C ILE A 181 24.79 -3.24 2.20
N LEU A 182 24.70 -2.23 3.05
CA LEU A 182 25.06 -2.31 4.46
C LEU A 182 23.79 -2.27 5.32
N ILE A 183 23.62 -3.27 6.18
CA ILE A 183 22.49 -3.38 7.12
C ILE A 183 23.05 -3.42 8.54
N MET A 184 22.70 -2.43 9.34
CA MET A 184 23.08 -2.39 10.75
C MET A 184 22.09 -3.25 11.55
N MET A 185 22.57 -4.33 12.13
CA MET A 185 21.76 -5.23 12.96
C MET A 185 21.85 -4.90 14.45
N GLU A 186 22.86 -4.15 14.87
CA GLU A 186 23.07 -3.75 16.26
C GLU A 186 22.82 -2.25 16.49
N GLU A 187 22.18 -1.92 17.61
CA GLU A 187 21.91 -0.53 17.97
C GLU A 187 23.19 0.23 18.36
N TYR A 188 23.13 1.55 18.29
CA TYR A 188 24.28 2.44 18.38
C TYR A 188 25.15 2.29 19.64
N THR A 189 24.54 2.06 20.81
CA THR A 189 25.29 1.87 22.06
C THR A 189 26.12 0.59 22.01
N ASN A 190 25.51 -0.51 21.56
CA ASN A 190 26.20 -1.77 21.32
C ASN A 190 27.34 -1.61 20.30
N ARG A 191 27.10 -0.91 19.19
CA ARG A 191 28.13 -0.59 18.19
C ARG A 191 29.31 0.15 18.81
N LYS A 192 29.04 1.21 19.59
CA LYS A 192 30.08 1.98 20.30
C LYS A 192 30.94 1.14 21.23
N THR A 193 30.38 0.10 21.83
CA THR A 193 31.09 -0.76 22.77
C THR A 193 31.94 -1.81 22.07
N PHE A 194 31.49 -2.38 20.96
CA PHE A 194 32.09 -3.60 20.40
C PHE A 194 32.61 -3.47 18.96
N PHE A 195 32.21 -2.46 18.20
CA PHE A 195 32.61 -2.35 16.79
C PHE A 195 33.89 -1.54 16.65
N PRO A 196 34.71 -1.83 15.61
CA PRO A 196 35.81 -0.95 15.23
C PRO A 196 35.30 0.47 14.94
N LYS A 197 36.15 1.49 15.16
CA LYS A 197 35.75 2.91 15.13
C LYS A 197 35.05 3.32 13.84
N GLU A 198 35.54 2.82 12.72
CA GLU A 198 35.02 3.07 11.37
C GLU A 198 33.64 2.45 11.12
N TRP A 199 33.26 1.42 11.88
CA TRP A 199 31.98 0.71 11.74
C TRP A 199 30.92 1.13 12.77
N ILE A 200 31.28 2.01 13.73
CA ILE A 200 30.31 2.59 14.67
C ILE A 200 29.30 3.47 13.93
N SER A 201 29.79 4.28 12.97
CA SER A 201 28.99 5.17 12.13
C SER A 201 29.61 5.22 10.73
N PRO A 202 29.36 4.19 9.90
CA PRO A 202 29.90 4.09 8.54
C PRO A 202 29.45 5.27 7.68
N LYS A 203 30.26 5.67 6.69
CA LYS A 203 29.86 6.70 5.74
C LYS A 203 28.89 6.11 4.71
N HIS A 204 27.74 6.76 4.52
CA HIS A 204 26.71 6.28 3.60
C HIS A 204 27.19 6.20 2.14
N GLU A 205 28.11 7.07 1.73
CA GLU A 205 28.66 7.14 0.36
C GLU A 205 29.50 5.91 -0.04
N ASP A 206 29.97 5.12 0.94
CA ASP A 206 30.78 3.93 0.69
C ASP A 206 29.95 2.70 0.29
N PHE A 207 28.62 2.85 0.20
CA PHE A 207 27.67 1.77 -0.05
C PHE A 207 26.57 2.22 -1.01
N MET A 208 26.12 1.29 -1.86
CA MET A 208 24.91 1.44 -2.68
C MET A 208 23.67 1.74 -1.83
N CYS A 209 23.58 1.12 -0.65
CA CYS A 209 22.50 1.33 0.29
C CYS A 209 23.00 1.14 1.73
N TYR A 210 22.55 2.02 2.62
CA TYR A 210 22.79 1.96 4.06
C TYR A 210 21.44 1.94 4.78
N GLU A 211 21.18 0.91 5.58
CA GLU A 211 19.96 0.73 6.36
C GLU A 211 20.25 0.61 7.86
N ASP A 212 19.66 1.51 8.66
CA ASP A 212 19.79 1.60 10.12
C ASP A 212 18.46 2.03 10.79
N ASN A 213 17.33 2.04 10.06
CA ASN A 213 16.03 2.41 10.64
C ASN A 213 15.42 1.25 11.46
N HIS A 214 15.74 0.02 11.10
CA HIS A 214 15.47 -1.18 11.89
C HIS A 214 16.54 -2.23 11.58
N ASN A 215 16.76 -3.16 12.50
CA ASN A 215 17.75 -4.22 12.27
C ASN A 215 17.30 -5.18 11.17
N GLY A 216 18.27 -5.77 10.47
CA GLY A 216 18.03 -6.90 9.58
C GLY A 216 17.40 -8.06 10.36
N ILE A 217 16.28 -8.59 9.84
CA ILE A 217 15.52 -9.65 10.53
C ILE A 217 15.95 -11.02 10.02
N GLU A 218 16.64 -11.77 10.88
CA GLU A 218 16.94 -13.21 10.75
C GLU A 218 16.31 -14.00 11.91
N TRP A 219 16.40 -15.34 11.86
CA TRP A 219 15.92 -16.23 12.93
C TRP A 219 16.93 -17.32 13.29
N HIS A 220 16.88 -17.75 14.54
CA HIS A 220 17.79 -18.74 15.14
C HIS A 220 17.11 -20.09 15.39
N LEU A 221 15.88 -20.28 14.91
CA LEU A 221 15.31 -21.62 14.72
C LEU A 221 16.10 -22.38 13.64
N ASN A 222 16.24 -23.71 13.81
CA ASN A 222 16.88 -24.58 12.81
C ASN A 222 15.89 -25.07 11.76
N LYS A 223 14.98 -24.18 11.37
CA LYS A 223 13.95 -24.42 10.37
C LYS A 223 14.18 -23.54 9.16
N THR A 224 14.01 -24.13 7.98
CA THR A 224 13.99 -23.41 6.71
C THR A 224 12.67 -22.66 6.54
N TRP A 225 12.65 -21.69 5.62
CA TRP A 225 11.43 -20.97 5.24
C TRP A 225 10.30 -21.94 4.86
N ASN A 226 10.59 -22.99 4.07
CA ASN A 226 9.60 -23.98 3.65
C ASN A 226 9.00 -24.71 4.84
N GLU A 227 9.85 -25.25 5.74
CA GLU A 227 9.38 -25.95 6.92
C GLU A 227 8.53 -25.03 7.81
N LEU A 228 8.92 -23.77 8.02
CA LEU A 228 8.12 -22.82 8.79
C LEU A 228 6.78 -22.50 8.13
N MET A 229 6.68 -22.57 6.80
CA MET A 229 5.41 -22.33 6.07
C MET A 229 4.43 -23.50 6.15
N VAL A 230 4.93 -24.74 6.21
CA VAL A 230 4.08 -25.95 6.06
C VAL A 230 3.96 -26.78 7.33
N ASP A 231 4.96 -26.76 8.22
CA ASP A 231 4.97 -27.62 9.39
C ASP A 231 3.92 -27.17 10.41
N ASN A 232 3.17 -28.14 10.93
CA ASN A 232 2.34 -27.93 12.09
C ASN A 232 3.17 -28.03 13.37
N ILE A 233 3.23 -26.96 14.15
CA ILE A 233 4.02 -26.90 15.38
C ILE A 233 3.18 -27.39 16.55
N ASN A 234 3.56 -28.53 17.13
CA ASN A 234 2.86 -29.07 18.30
C ASN A 234 3.38 -28.44 19.61
N LYS A 235 2.47 -27.93 20.44
CA LYS A 235 2.78 -27.30 21.74
C LYS A 235 2.59 -28.29 22.87
N THR A 236 3.67 -28.62 23.58
CA THR A 236 3.67 -29.60 24.69
C THR A 236 4.07 -28.97 26.04
N LYS A 237 4.58 -27.74 26.03
CA LYS A 237 5.05 -27.01 27.22
C LYS A 237 4.41 -25.62 27.30
N ILE A 238 4.49 -25.00 28.48
CA ILE A 238 3.79 -23.74 28.77
C ILE A 238 4.67 -22.52 28.51
N LEU A 239 5.71 -22.31 29.31
CA LEU A 239 6.49 -21.07 29.31
C LEU A 239 7.99 -21.35 29.24
N SER A 240 8.68 -20.68 28.33
CA SER A 240 10.14 -20.67 28.28
C SER A 240 10.73 -19.25 28.33
N SER A 241 12.05 -19.19 28.49
CA SER A 241 12.85 -18.02 28.15
C SER A 241 14.16 -18.50 27.53
N VAL A 242 14.59 -17.90 26.41
CA VAL A 242 15.90 -18.18 25.81
C VAL A 242 16.76 -16.92 25.91
N THR A 243 17.65 -16.89 26.89
CA THR A 243 18.34 -15.66 27.33
C THR A 243 19.83 -15.92 27.59
N SER A 244 20.70 -14.99 27.16
CA SER A 244 22.12 -15.01 27.53
C SER A 244 22.35 -14.50 28.96
N SER A 245 23.39 -15.01 29.62
CA SER A 245 23.87 -14.53 30.93
C SER A 245 24.70 -13.23 30.85
N GLU A 246 24.56 -12.47 29.77
CA GLU A 246 25.21 -11.16 29.64
C GLU A 246 24.62 -10.17 30.66
N TYR A 247 25.46 -9.28 31.19
CA TYR A 247 25.10 -8.38 32.29
C TYR A 247 25.90 -7.07 32.22
N ARG A 248 25.74 -6.34 31.11
CA ARG A 248 26.57 -5.16 30.78
C ARG A 248 25.78 -3.98 30.21
N LEU A 249 24.76 -4.26 29.41
CA LEU A 249 23.83 -3.26 28.88
C LEU A 249 22.63 -3.14 29.81
N GLU A 250 21.88 -2.05 29.71
CA GLU A 250 20.74 -1.79 30.58
C GLU A 250 19.70 -2.91 30.48
N GLY A 251 19.31 -3.29 29.26
CA GLY A 251 18.36 -4.39 29.05
C GLY A 251 18.88 -5.74 29.52
N HIS A 252 20.19 -6.00 29.42
CA HIS A 252 20.81 -7.20 30.00
C HIS A 252 20.60 -7.27 31.52
N ILE A 253 20.90 -6.17 32.22
CA ILE A 253 20.78 -6.08 33.67
C ILE A 253 19.33 -6.26 34.09
N LYS A 254 18.41 -5.48 33.50
CA LYS A 254 16.97 -5.56 33.79
C LYS A 254 16.41 -6.96 33.56
N ARG A 255 16.75 -7.59 32.43
CA ARG A 255 16.30 -8.94 32.08
C ARG A 255 16.77 -9.98 33.10
N ILE A 256 18.04 -9.95 33.51
CA ILE A 256 18.56 -10.91 34.51
C ILE A 256 17.91 -10.71 35.88
N LEU A 257 17.75 -9.47 36.33
CA LEU A 257 17.07 -9.17 37.60
C LEU A 257 15.60 -9.62 37.57
N PHE A 258 14.92 -9.43 36.44
CA PHE A 258 13.56 -9.91 36.25
C PHE A 258 13.48 -11.45 36.26
N LEU A 259 14.40 -12.14 35.58
CA LEU A 259 14.46 -13.60 35.59
C LEU A 259 14.76 -14.15 36.99
N GLN A 260 15.66 -13.54 37.77
CA GLN A 260 15.89 -13.88 39.18
C GLN A 260 14.63 -13.71 40.04
N PHE A 261 13.85 -12.67 39.78
CA PHE A 261 12.56 -12.47 40.42
C PHE A 261 11.58 -13.58 40.04
N LEU A 262 11.42 -13.87 38.74
CA LEU A 262 10.51 -14.92 38.27
C LEU A 262 10.90 -16.31 38.78
N ASP A 263 12.20 -16.60 38.91
CA ASP A 263 12.75 -17.90 39.35
C ASP A 263 12.20 -18.37 40.70
N ASN A 264 11.75 -17.43 41.54
CA ASN A 264 11.17 -17.70 42.85
C ASN A 264 9.63 -17.60 42.88
N ASN A 265 8.99 -17.18 41.78
CA ASN A 265 7.56 -16.85 41.76
C ASN A 265 6.74 -17.66 40.75
N ILE A 266 7.33 -18.16 39.66
CA ILE A 266 6.65 -19.04 38.68
C ILE A 266 7.59 -20.13 38.18
N ASN A 267 7.01 -21.22 37.69
CA ASN A 267 7.75 -22.24 36.97
C ASN A 267 7.87 -21.88 35.47
N PHE A 268 9.08 -21.97 34.92
CA PHE A 268 9.34 -21.79 33.50
C PHE A 268 10.64 -22.49 33.10
N ASP A 269 10.83 -22.79 31.83
CA ASP A 269 12.08 -23.41 31.36
C ASP A 269 13.03 -22.33 30.83
N LEU A 270 14.19 -22.13 31.49
CA LEU A 270 15.21 -21.17 31.07
C LEU A 270 16.33 -21.86 30.29
N TYR A 271 16.57 -21.39 29.07
CA TYR A 271 17.71 -21.79 28.24
C TYR A 271 18.69 -20.64 28.09
N GLY A 272 19.98 -20.94 28.08
CA GLY A 272 21.05 -19.96 27.93
C GLY A 272 22.43 -20.60 27.86
N LYS A 273 23.46 -19.87 27.42
CA LYS A 273 24.81 -20.44 27.28
C LYS A 273 25.44 -20.87 28.62
N SER A 274 25.04 -20.26 29.72
CA SER A 274 25.54 -20.55 31.06
C SER A 274 24.53 -20.13 32.14
N ASN A 275 24.70 -20.64 33.35
CA ASN A 275 23.90 -20.27 34.54
C ASN A 275 24.72 -19.49 35.57
N ASN A 276 25.32 -18.36 35.17
CA ASN A 276 26.23 -17.59 36.03
C ASN A 276 25.56 -17.04 37.30
N PHE A 277 24.22 -16.97 37.31
CA PHE A 277 23.41 -16.41 38.38
C PHE A 277 22.70 -17.48 39.23
N ASN A 278 23.03 -18.77 39.02
CA ASN A 278 22.49 -19.91 39.78
C ASN A 278 20.95 -19.96 39.83
N LEU A 279 20.30 -19.68 38.70
CA LEU A 279 18.84 -19.76 38.54
C LEU A 279 18.38 -21.22 38.57
N LYS A 280 17.32 -21.50 39.34
CA LYS A 280 16.78 -22.86 39.56
C LYS A 280 16.08 -23.41 38.33
N ASN A 281 15.40 -22.55 37.57
CA ASN A 281 14.66 -22.88 36.36
C ASN A 281 15.56 -23.10 35.12
N TYR A 282 16.88 -23.05 35.26
CA TYR A 282 17.83 -23.26 34.16
C TYR A 282 17.87 -24.73 33.70
N ILE A 283 17.58 -24.94 32.42
CA ILE A 283 17.56 -26.26 31.77
C ILE A 283 18.90 -26.58 31.12
N GLY A 284 19.49 -25.63 30.39
CA GLY A 284 20.73 -25.87 29.65
C GLY A 284 20.97 -24.90 28.49
N SER A 285 22.05 -25.15 27.76
CA SER A 285 22.38 -24.44 26.54
C SER A 285 21.73 -25.06 25.31
N LEU A 286 21.43 -24.22 24.31
CA LEU A 286 20.93 -24.63 23.01
C LEU A 286 22.07 -24.54 21.97
N PRO A 287 22.08 -25.39 20.93
CA PRO A 287 23.09 -25.31 19.88
C PRO A 287 23.03 -23.98 19.13
N PHE A 288 24.15 -23.60 18.53
CA PHE A 288 24.23 -22.38 17.72
C PHE A 288 23.24 -22.42 16.55
N MET A 289 22.47 -21.35 16.36
CA MET A 289 21.41 -21.24 15.32
C MET A 289 20.37 -22.36 15.33
N ASN A 290 20.13 -22.95 16.51
CA ASN A 290 19.08 -23.93 16.75
C ASN A 290 18.43 -23.70 18.13
N LYS A 291 17.38 -22.87 18.16
CA LYS A 291 16.57 -22.62 19.37
C LYS A 291 15.34 -23.51 19.48
N ASP A 292 15.23 -24.54 18.66
CA ASP A 292 13.99 -25.30 18.46
C ASP A 292 13.43 -25.84 19.78
N ASP A 293 14.27 -26.50 20.59
CA ASP A 293 13.88 -27.09 21.87
C ASP A 293 13.46 -26.07 22.93
N GLY A 294 13.90 -24.80 22.79
CA GLY A 294 13.55 -23.71 23.70
C GLY A 294 12.32 -22.91 23.27
N ILE A 295 11.83 -23.11 22.04
CA ILE A 295 10.77 -22.29 21.44
C ILE A 295 9.60 -23.13 20.94
N LEU A 296 9.85 -24.09 20.03
CA LEU A 296 8.77 -24.81 19.33
C LEU A 296 7.78 -25.52 20.27
N PRO A 297 8.21 -26.18 21.37
CA PRO A 297 7.30 -26.86 22.28
C PRO A 297 6.40 -25.93 23.12
N TYR A 298 6.71 -24.63 23.24
CA TYR A 298 6.09 -23.75 24.24
C TYR A 298 4.94 -22.92 23.68
N LYS A 299 3.89 -22.70 24.47
CA LYS A 299 2.83 -21.75 24.12
C LYS A 299 3.27 -20.30 24.32
N TYR A 300 4.07 -20.04 25.34
CA TYR A 300 4.51 -18.71 25.73
C TYR A 300 6.04 -18.67 25.84
N THR A 301 6.61 -17.50 25.57
CA THR A 301 8.04 -17.28 25.83
C THR A 301 8.29 -15.84 26.27
N ILE A 302 9.30 -15.64 27.11
CA ILE A 302 9.74 -14.30 27.53
C ILE A 302 10.92 -13.91 26.65
N ALA A 303 10.81 -12.77 25.98
CA ALA A 303 11.85 -12.27 25.08
C ALA A 303 12.09 -10.78 25.36
N CYS A 304 13.29 -10.46 25.85
CA CYS A 304 13.66 -9.09 26.15
C CYS A 304 14.94 -8.70 25.41
N GLU A 305 14.92 -7.54 24.76
CA GLU A 305 16.05 -7.02 24.02
C GLU A 305 17.17 -6.52 24.93
N ASN A 306 18.32 -6.30 24.30
CA ASN A 306 19.53 -5.87 25.01
C ASN A 306 19.44 -4.40 25.46
N ASN A 307 18.64 -3.58 24.75
CA ASN A 307 18.32 -2.18 25.04
C ASN A 307 16.92 -1.84 24.52
N MET A 308 16.35 -0.73 24.99
CA MET A 308 15.04 -0.23 24.59
C MET A 308 15.17 0.86 23.51
N ILE A 309 15.11 0.48 22.23
CA ILE A 309 15.39 1.38 21.09
C ILE A 309 14.30 1.24 20.01
N ASN A 310 13.86 2.37 19.44
CA ASN A 310 12.89 2.38 18.33
C ASN A 310 13.45 1.63 17.12
N GLY A 311 12.67 0.72 16.55
CA GLY A 311 13.07 -0.09 15.39
C GLY A 311 14.00 -1.27 15.71
N TYR A 312 14.41 -1.46 16.97
CA TYR A 312 15.34 -2.53 17.35
C TYR A 312 14.60 -3.73 17.95
N PHE A 313 14.23 -4.69 17.10
CA PHE A 313 13.61 -5.96 17.50
C PHE A 313 14.28 -7.10 16.74
N THR A 314 14.83 -8.08 17.46
CA THR A 314 15.75 -9.03 16.86
C THR A 314 15.12 -10.42 16.70
N GLU A 315 15.97 -11.42 16.49
CA GLU A 315 15.57 -12.81 16.47
C GLU A 315 14.75 -13.21 17.70
N LYS A 316 14.88 -12.52 18.85
CA LYS A 316 14.24 -12.90 20.12
C LYS A 316 12.72 -12.98 20.00
N ILE A 317 12.07 -11.93 19.50
CA ILE A 317 10.61 -11.95 19.26
C ILE A 317 10.26 -12.66 17.96
N VAL A 318 11.13 -12.59 16.96
CA VAL A 318 10.93 -13.23 15.66
C VAL A 318 10.86 -14.75 15.81
N ASP A 319 11.80 -15.37 16.51
CA ASP A 319 11.82 -16.80 16.84
C ASP A 319 10.55 -17.19 17.59
N ALA A 320 10.10 -16.36 18.53
CA ALA A 320 8.85 -16.60 19.27
C ALA A 320 7.64 -16.67 18.32
N ILE A 321 7.49 -15.71 17.41
CA ILE A 321 6.35 -15.65 16.48
C ILE A 321 6.45 -16.77 15.43
N LEU A 322 7.63 -17.00 14.86
CA LEU A 322 7.86 -18.08 13.88
C LEU A 322 7.62 -19.45 14.50
N GLY A 323 7.99 -19.59 15.77
CA GLY A 323 7.71 -20.75 16.59
C GLY A 323 6.26 -20.86 17.04
N GLU A 324 5.38 -19.91 16.71
CA GLU A 324 3.97 -19.87 17.14
C GLU A 324 3.77 -19.74 18.66
N CYS A 325 4.63 -18.99 19.34
CA CYS A 325 4.51 -18.62 20.75
C CYS A 325 3.85 -17.25 20.91
N LEU A 326 3.08 -17.06 21.99
CA LEU A 326 2.70 -15.71 22.45
C LEU A 326 3.83 -15.15 23.30
N CYS A 327 4.50 -14.12 22.77
CA CYS A 327 5.69 -13.55 23.39
C CYS A 327 5.34 -12.52 24.47
N PHE A 328 5.91 -12.66 25.67
CA PHE A 328 5.99 -11.59 26.67
C PHE A 328 7.25 -10.75 26.38
N TYR A 329 7.06 -9.55 25.86
CA TYR A 329 8.10 -8.78 25.18
C TYR A 329 8.44 -7.45 25.84
N TRP A 330 9.75 -7.13 25.88
CA TRP A 330 10.31 -5.82 26.25
C TRP A 330 11.49 -5.48 25.34
N GLY A 331 11.62 -4.23 24.88
CA GLY A 331 12.68 -3.84 23.95
C GLY A 331 12.28 -2.72 23.00
N CYS A 332 11.83 -3.04 21.80
CA CYS A 332 11.44 -2.04 20.80
C CYS A 332 10.18 -1.24 21.19
N PRO A 333 10.21 0.07 21.48
CA PRO A 333 9.03 0.82 21.94
C PRO A 333 7.94 1.00 20.86
N ASN A 334 8.34 1.03 19.58
CA ASN A 334 7.45 1.24 18.44
C ASN A 334 7.24 -0.05 17.61
N LEU A 335 7.37 -1.22 18.23
CA LEU A 335 7.22 -2.54 17.59
C LEU A 335 5.91 -2.68 16.81
N GLU A 336 4.86 -1.99 17.27
CA GLU A 336 3.52 -1.97 16.69
C GLU A 336 3.48 -1.39 15.26
N LYS A 337 4.54 -0.67 14.83
CA LYS A 337 4.73 -0.26 13.43
C LYS A 337 5.06 -1.44 12.51
N PHE A 338 5.63 -2.51 13.07
CA PHE A 338 6.13 -3.66 12.33
C PHE A 338 5.22 -4.89 12.52
N LEU A 339 4.73 -5.13 13.73
CA LEU A 339 3.93 -6.29 14.11
C LEU A 339 2.60 -5.88 14.77
N ASP A 340 1.55 -6.67 14.54
CA ASP A 340 0.25 -6.46 15.19
C ASP A 340 0.37 -6.58 16.72
N SER A 341 -0.10 -5.59 17.46
CA SER A 341 0.01 -5.55 18.93
C SER A 341 -0.68 -6.71 19.65
N ARG A 342 -1.57 -7.45 18.97
CA ARG A 342 -2.24 -8.63 19.51
C ARG A 342 -1.36 -9.88 19.46
N SER A 343 -0.26 -9.89 18.69
CA SER A 343 0.62 -11.06 18.54
C SER A 343 1.69 -11.20 19.63
N PHE A 344 1.77 -10.24 20.55
CA PHE A 344 2.67 -10.26 21.70
C PHE A 344 2.00 -9.55 22.89
N ILE A 345 2.61 -9.63 24.07
CA ILE A 345 2.17 -8.94 25.28
C ILE A 345 3.34 -8.14 25.83
N ARG A 346 3.15 -6.84 26.04
CA ARG A 346 4.15 -5.99 26.66
C ARG A 346 4.32 -6.35 28.13
N ILE A 347 5.57 -6.44 28.56
CA ILE A 347 5.95 -6.50 29.97
C ILE A 347 6.86 -5.32 30.31
N ASP A 348 6.95 -4.99 31.58
CA ASP A 348 7.77 -3.92 32.14
C ASP A 348 8.85 -4.54 33.05
N LEU A 349 10.12 -4.37 32.68
CA LEU A 349 11.23 -4.91 33.46
C LEU A 349 11.60 -4.04 34.66
N ASP A 350 11.03 -2.84 34.81
CA ASP A 350 11.22 -2.02 36.00
C ASP A 350 10.13 -2.31 37.06
N ASP A 351 8.97 -2.85 36.65
CA ASP A 351 7.89 -3.32 37.53
C ASP A 351 7.70 -4.83 37.45
N HIS A 352 8.56 -5.55 38.16
CA HIS A 352 8.58 -7.02 38.16
C HIS A 352 7.26 -7.65 38.62
N ARG A 353 6.59 -7.07 39.64
CA ARG A 353 5.34 -7.62 40.20
C ARG A 353 4.20 -7.47 39.21
N LYS A 354 4.07 -6.31 38.58
CA LYS A 354 3.06 -6.08 37.53
C LYS A 354 3.28 -7.02 36.35
N SER A 355 4.53 -7.17 35.90
CA SER A 355 4.86 -8.08 34.79
C SER A 355 4.58 -9.54 35.12
N LEU A 356 4.86 -9.98 36.36
CA LEU A 356 4.46 -11.30 36.85
C LEU A 356 2.95 -11.50 36.80
N ASN A 357 2.16 -10.52 37.23
CA ASN A 357 0.70 -10.60 37.17
C ASN A 357 0.22 -10.70 35.71
N ILE A 358 0.78 -9.89 34.80
CA ILE A 358 0.48 -9.96 33.37
C ILE A 358 0.75 -11.37 32.81
N ILE A 359 1.91 -11.95 33.14
CA ILE A 359 2.29 -13.28 32.67
C ILE A 359 1.34 -14.35 33.21
N THR A 360 1.10 -14.35 34.52
CA THR A 360 0.27 -15.37 35.18
C THR A 360 -1.21 -15.26 34.77
N ASP A 361 -1.74 -14.04 34.64
CA ASP A 361 -3.09 -13.81 34.15
C ASP A 361 -3.26 -14.25 32.68
N ALA A 362 -2.30 -13.93 31.81
CA ALA A 362 -2.36 -14.31 30.40
C ALA A 362 -2.33 -15.85 30.23
N ILE A 363 -1.48 -16.54 31.00
CA ILE A 363 -1.42 -18.01 30.99
C ILE A 363 -2.72 -18.60 31.53
N ARG A 364 -3.21 -18.13 32.68
CA ARG A 364 -4.48 -18.60 33.29
C ARG A 364 -5.67 -18.38 32.36
N ASN A 365 -5.66 -17.28 31.62
CA ASN A 365 -6.73 -16.92 30.70
C ASN A 365 -6.61 -17.56 29.31
N ASN A 366 -5.61 -18.43 29.07
CA ASN A 366 -5.38 -19.09 27.78
C ASN A 366 -5.27 -18.08 26.62
N GLU A 367 -4.51 -17.00 26.82
CA GLU A 367 -4.38 -15.94 25.82
C GLU A 367 -3.68 -16.42 24.53
N TRP A 368 -2.79 -17.41 24.61
CA TRP A 368 -2.18 -18.01 23.43
C TRP A 368 -3.23 -18.64 22.51
N GLU A 369 -4.13 -19.46 23.05
CA GLU A 369 -5.21 -20.12 22.28
C GLU A 369 -6.11 -19.10 21.59
N LYS A 370 -6.40 -17.99 22.27
CA LYS A 370 -7.21 -16.90 21.71
C LYS A 370 -6.51 -16.15 20.59
N ARG A 371 -5.17 -16.11 20.58
CA ARG A 371 -4.37 -15.22 19.70
C ARG A 371 -3.54 -15.96 18.64
N ILE A 372 -3.52 -17.30 18.66
CA ILE A 372 -2.71 -18.12 17.74
C ILE A 372 -2.95 -17.78 16.26
N HIS A 373 -4.19 -17.46 15.89
CA HIS A 373 -4.52 -17.05 14.52
C HIS A 373 -3.81 -15.75 14.11
N ILE A 374 -3.71 -14.76 15.01
CA ILE A 374 -2.96 -13.51 14.76
C ILE A 374 -1.46 -13.80 14.70
N ILE A 375 -0.94 -14.64 15.60
CA ILE A 375 0.48 -15.03 15.62
C ILE A 375 0.87 -15.68 14.29
N ARG A 376 0.03 -16.57 13.75
CA ARG A 376 0.25 -17.20 12.44
C ARG A 376 0.23 -16.20 11.28
N ILE A 377 -0.65 -15.18 11.32
CA ILE A 377 -0.63 -14.09 10.33
C ILE A 377 0.69 -13.31 10.42
N GLN A 378 1.16 -12.98 11.62
CA GLN A 378 2.43 -12.29 11.80
C GLN A 378 3.63 -13.15 11.39
N LYS A 379 3.59 -14.47 11.62
CA LYS A 379 4.58 -15.44 11.12
C LYS A 379 4.69 -15.38 9.60
N LEU A 380 3.56 -15.40 8.87
CA LEU A 380 3.56 -15.25 7.41
C LEU A 380 4.13 -13.91 6.96
N LYS A 381 3.79 -12.81 7.66
CA LYS A 381 4.32 -11.48 7.38
C LYS A 381 5.83 -11.40 7.56
N ILE A 382 6.37 -11.96 8.65
CA ILE A 382 7.81 -12.02 8.91
C ILE A 382 8.52 -12.78 7.78
N LEU A 383 8.03 -13.99 7.47
CA LEU A 383 8.64 -14.87 6.47
C LEU A 383 8.68 -14.27 5.05
N ASN A 384 7.68 -13.47 4.69
CA ASN A 384 7.46 -13.02 3.31
C ASN A 384 7.76 -11.55 3.05
N GLU A 385 7.72 -10.69 4.08
CA GLU A 385 7.78 -9.24 3.88
C GLU A 385 8.88 -8.56 4.70
N ILE A 386 9.09 -8.98 5.95
CA ILE A 386 9.93 -8.25 6.91
C ILE A 386 11.35 -8.83 7.02
N GLN A 387 11.51 -10.14 6.80
CA GLN A 387 12.83 -10.78 6.90
C GLN A 387 13.83 -10.24 5.88
N LEU A 388 15.11 -10.54 6.14
CA LEU A 388 16.25 -9.94 5.46
C LEU A 388 16.23 -10.05 3.93
N ILE A 389 15.82 -11.20 3.38
CA ILE A 389 15.89 -11.46 1.94
C ILE A 389 14.90 -10.61 1.11
N PRO A 390 13.60 -10.52 1.45
CA PRO A 390 12.67 -9.59 0.79
C PRO A 390 13.13 -8.12 0.83
N MET A 391 13.77 -7.69 1.92
CA MET A 391 14.31 -6.33 2.04
C MET A 391 15.42 -6.08 1.02
N ILE A 392 16.35 -7.03 0.89
CA ILE A 392 17.44 -6.98 -0.09
C ILE A 392 16.89 -6.98 -1.52
N GLU A 393 15.90 -7.83 -1.81
CA GLU A 393 15.20 -7.83 -3.10
C GLU A 393 14.64 -6.47 -3.44
N LYS A 394 13.95 -5.82 -2.50
CA LYS A 394 13.39 -4.48 -2.69
C LYS A 394 14.47 -3.44 -2.99
N ILE A 395 15.59 -3.48 -2.28
CA ILE A 395 16.73 -2.57 -2.48
C ILE A 395 17.33 -2.76 -3.87
N ILE A 396 17.66 -3.99 -4.26
CA ILE A 396 18.25 -4.32 -5.57
C ILE A 396 17.30 -3.94 -6.71
N ASN A 397 16.01 -4.28 -6.59
CA ASN A 397 15.00 -3.97 -7.61
C ASN A 397 14.85 -2.46 -7.83
N ASN A 398 14.97 -1.65 -6.78
CA ASN A 398 14.93 -0.20 -6.90
C ASN A 398 16.21 0.35 -7.55
N HIS A 399 17.37 -0.20 -7.20
CA HIS A 399 18.65 0.20 -7.80
C HIS A 399 18.69 -0.09 -9.31
N GLU A 400 18.30 -1.29 -9.74
CA GLU A 400 18.29 -1.63 -11.18
C GLU A 400 17.29 -0.79 -11.98
N LYS A 401 16.13 -0.43 -11.40
CA LYS A 401 15.19 0.51 -12.06
C LYS A 401 15.83 1.87 -12.32
N ILE A 402 16.62 2.37 -11.38
CA ILE A 402 17.35 3.63 -11.53
C ILE A 402 18.43 3.48 -12.63
N GLN A 403 19.18 2.38 -12.66
CA GLN A 403 20.19 2.15 -13.69
C GLN A 403 19.60 1.94 -15.10
N CYS A 404 18.51 1.19 -15.24
CA CYS A 404 17.84 1.00 -16.53
C CYS A 404 17.31 2.33 -17.09
N ASN A 405 16.82 3.24 -16.24
CA ASN A 405 16.44 4.59 -16.66
C ASN A 405 17.64 5.43 -17.11
N ASN A 406 18.85 5.13 -16.62
CA ASN A 406 20.09 5.78 -17.03
C ASN A 406 20.77 5.14 -18.26
N LEU A 407 20.40 3.91 -18.64
CA LEU A 407 20.97 3.14 -19.75
C LEU A 407 20.20 3.26 -21.09
N VAL A 408 19.09 4.01 -21.15
CA VAL A 408 18.24 4.16 -22.36
C VAL A 408 18.63 5.39 -23.21
N PHE A 409 19.84 5.91 -23.06
CA PHE A 409 20.40 6.90 -23.97
C PHE A 409 21.81 6.46 -24.41
N ASP A 410 21.87 5.39 -25.20
CA ASP A 410 23.10 5.01 -25.91
C ASP A 410 23.48 6.12 -26.90
N ASP A 411 24.78 6.42 -26.93
CA ASP A 411 25.47 7.59 -27.53
C ASP A 411 25.11 7.98 -28.98
N MET A 412 24.36 7.16 -29.72
CA MET A 412 23.87 7.50 -31.05
C MET A 412 22.78 8.57 -31.04
N MET A 413 21.89 8.60 -30.03
CA MET A 413 20.86 9.66 -29.93
C MET A 413 21.46 11.00 -29.48
N ILE A 414 22.50 10.97 -28.64
CA ILE A 414 23.16 12.16 -28.09
C ILE A 414 23.88 12.94 -29.20
N ASN A 415 24.52 12.24 -30.15
CA ASN A 415 25.19 12.90 -31.27
C ASN A 415 24.21 13.56 -32.26
N SER A 416 23.01 13.00 -32.45
CA SER A 416 21.95 13.63 -33.26
C SER A 416 21.26 14.81 -32.56
N ILE A 417 21.21 14.83 -31.22
CA ILE A 417 20.69 15.95 -30.43
C ILE A 417 21.70 17.11 -30.38
N ASN A 418 23.01 16.82 -30.31
CA ASN A 418 24.07 17.82 -30.28
C ASN A 418 24.20 18.63 -31.59
N GLU A 419 23.75 18.10 -32.73
CA GLU A 419 23.68 18.85 -33.99
C GLU A 419 22.51 19.85 -34.05
N LEU A 420 21.51 19.75 -33.17
CA LEU A 420 20.27 20.52 -33.28
C LEU A 420 20.11 21.66 -32.26
N LEU A 421 20.73 21.65 -31.07
CA LEU A 421 20.59 22.75 -30.10
C LEU A 421 21.81 22.92 -29.17
N PRO A 422 22.36 24.15 -29.00
CA PRO A 422 23.44 24.41 -28.07
C PRO A 422 22.88 24.62 -26.66
N VAL A 423 22.77 23.55 -25.85
CA VAL A 423 22.27 23.65 -24.47
C VAL A 423 23.26 23.02 -23.49
N GLU A 424 23.59 23.77 -22.44
CA GLU A 424 24.40 23.32 -21.31
C GLU A 424 23.47 23.09 -20.11
N ILE A 425 23.63 21.95 -19.44
CA ILE A 425 22.99 21.49 -18.18
C ILE A 425 21.61 20.81 -18.33
N VAL A 426 21.55 19.54 -17.91
CA VAL A 426 20.37 18.68 -17.76
C VAL A 426 20.05 18.52 -16.27
N ILE A 427 18.88 18.99 -15.80
CA ILE A 427 18.39 18.75 -14.43
C ILE A 427 17.21 17.77 -14.50
N ASN A 428 17.36 16.60 -13.87
CA ASN A 428 16.33 15.56 -13.79
C ASN A 428 15.55 15.69 -12.47
N PHE A 429 14.25 16.01 -12.54
CA PHE A 429 13.38 16.09 -11.37
C PHE A 429 12.54 14.82 -11.25
N THR A 430 12.93 13.90 -10.35
CA THR A 430 12.07 12.79 -9.95
C THR A 430 11.14 13.25 -8.83
N LEU A 431 9.83 13.25 -9.09
CA LEU A 431 8.79 13.67 -8.15
C LEU A 431 8.83 12.82 -6.86
N ASN A 432 9.43 13.36 -5.81
CA ASN A 432 9.38 12.80 -4.46
C ASN A 432 9.09 13.90 -3.45
N ARG A 433 8.22 13.60 -2.49
CA ARG A 433 7.58 14.49 -1.50
C ARG A 433 8.54 15.20 -0.51
N LYS A 434 9.85 15.19 -0.77
CA LYS A 434 10.89 15.89 -0.01
C LYS A 434 11.15 17.33 -0.49
N LEU A 435 10.57 17.76 -1.63
CA LEU A 435 10.91 19.06 -2.22
C LEU A 435 10.44 20.28 -1.41
N SER A 436 9.29 20.23 -0.72
CA SER A 436 8.87 21.40 0.09
C SER A 436 9.83 21.69 1.26
N ASN A 437 10.52 20.65 1.76
CA ASN A 437 11.53 20.79 2.81
C ASN A 437 12.93 21.10 2.25
N ALA A 438 13.19 20.76 0.99
CA ALA A 438 14.43 21.10 0.30
C ALA A 438 14.46 22.57 -0.15
N ILE A 439 13.31 23.14 -0.53
CA ILE A 439 13.20 24.55 -0.91
C ILE A 439 13.30 25.47 0.32
N SER A 440 12.72 25.08 1.46
CA SER A 440 12.87 25.84 2.71
C SER A 440 14.27 25.76 3.35
N SER A 441 15.15 24.90 2.84
CA SER A 441 16.54 24.77 3.30
C SER A 441 17.58 25.37 2.34
N LEU A 442 17.14 25.98 1.24
CA LEU A 442 18.01 26.71 0.31
C LEU A 442 18.43 28.11 0.80
N GLU A 443 17.95 28.57 1.97
CA GLU A 443 18.39 29.86 2.55
C GLU A 443 19.68 29.80 3.38
N LYS A 444 20.32 28.64 3.56
CA LYS A 444 21.51 28.52 4.44
C LYS A 444 22.62 27.59 3.92
N ILE A 445 23.01 27.75 2.66
CA ILE A 445 24.33 27.29 2.20
C ILE A 445 25.18 28.55 1.95
N PRO A 446 26.38 28.67 2.57
CA PRO A 446 27.25 29.83 2.38
C PRO A 446 27.69 29.92 0.93
N PHE A 447 27.62 31.13 0.38
CA PHE A 447 28.26 31.55 -0.87
C PHE A 447 29.69 30.97 -0.96
N TYR A 448 29.92 30.06 -1.90
CA TYR A 448 31.22 29.95 -2.54
C TYR A 448 31.13 30.67 -3.88
N ASP A 449 31.84 31.79 -3.95
CA ASP A 449 32.01 32.63 -5.13
C ASP A 449 32.59 31.83 -6.30
N SER A 450 31.76 31.49 -7.27
CA SER A 450 32.08 31.45 -8.72
C SER A 450 30.95 30.82 -9.54
N ILE A 451 29.83 31.53 -9.67
CA ILE A 451 29.04 31.47 -10.91
C ILE A 451 28.97 32.91 -11.43
N ILE A 452 29.85 33.21 -12.39
CA ILE A 452 29.78 34.42 -13.21
C ILE A 452 28.53 34.27 -14.07
N PRO A 453 27.58 35.22 -14.07
CA PRO A 453 26.45 35.18 -14.98
C PRO A 453 26.97 35.48 -16.38
N ILE A 454 27.23 34.44 -17.18
CA ILE A 454 27.48 34.63 -18.60
C ILE A 454 26.12 34.90 -19.25
N ASN A 455 25.88 36.17 -19.57
CA ASN A 455 24.81 36.57 -20.48
C ASN A 455 25.18 36.06 -21.89
N SER A 456 24.96 34.78 -22.17
CA SER A 456 25.40 34.12 -23.41
C SER A 456 24.31 34.02 -24.49
N GLY A 457 23.09 34.49 -24.23
CA GLY A 457 21.99 34.32 -25.19
C GLY A 457 21.62 32.85 -25.46
N ARG A 458 22.12 31.89 -24.67
CA ARG A 458 21.79 30.46 -24.77
C ARG A 458 20.57 30.16 -23.90
N LYS A 459 19.65 29.34 -24.42
CA LYS A 459 18.36 28.99 -23.80
C LYS A 459 18.51 27.71 -22.94
N THR A 460 17.95 27.69 -21.74
CA THR A 460 17.98 26.53 -20.83
C THR A 460 16.90 25.50 -21.18
N LEU A 461 17.19 24.20 -21.26
CA LEU A 461 16.20 23.14 -21.53
C LEU A 461 15.86 22.38 -20.23
N ILE A 462 14.58 22.37 -19.84
CA ILE A 462 14.09 21.76 -18.59
C ILE A 462 13.30 20.50 -18.90
N PHE A 463 13.66 19.38 -18.28
CA PHE A 463 12.97 18.10 -18.42
C PHE A 463 12.06 17.83 -17.22
N ILE A 464 10.79 17.53 -17.49
CA ILE A 464 9.79 17.23 -16.45
C ILE A 464 9.20 15.84 -16.73
N ASP A 465 9.28 14.94 -15.77
CA ASP A 465 8.58 13.64 -15.80
C ASP A 465 7.10 13.86 -15.49
N GLY A 466 6.25 13.68 -16.51
CA GLY A 466 4.80 13.87 -16.48
C GLY A 466 4.05 12.69 -15.85
N SER A 467 4.73 11.81 -15.11
CA SER A 467 4.15 10.64 -14.46
C SER A 467 3.21 10.98 -13.29
N GLY A 468 3.11 12.25 -12.90
CA GLY A 468 2.15 12.77 -11.92
C GLY A 468 0.90 13.42 -12.53
N SER A 469 -0.14 13.63 -11.72
CA SER A 469 -1.39 14.29 -12.15
C SER A 469 -1.11 15.69 -12.74
N ILE A 470 -1.88 16.11 -13.76
CA ILE A 470 -1.76 17.42 -14.46
C ILE A 470 -1.63 18.62 -13.50
N SER A 471 -2.33 18.62 -12.36
CA SER A 471 -2.22 19.66 -11.32
C SER A 471 -0.83 19.76 -10.71
N SER A 472 -0.17 18.62 -10.44
CA SER A 472 1.19 18.59 -9.88
C SER A 472 2.22 19.12 -10.88
N ILE A 473 2.00 18.85 -12.17
CA ILE A 473 2.83 19.38 -13.26
C ILE A 473 2.63 20.90 -13.34
N CYS A 474 1.40 21.40 -13.23
CA CYS A 474 1.09 22.84 -13.25
C CYS A 474 1.68 23.59 -12.04
N ASP A 475 1.60 23.04 -10.83
CA ASP A 475 2.16 23.66 -9.62
C ASP A 475 3.70 23.75 -9.71
N THR A 476 4.36 22.69 -10.19
CA THR A 476 5.82 22.67 -10.43
C THR A 476 6.22 23.65 -11.53
N LEU A 477 5.46 23.71 -12.62
CA LEU A 477 5.68 24.68 -13.71
C LEU A 477 5.54 26.12 -13.20
N MET A 478 4.55 26.42 -12.37
CA MET A 478 4.34 27.76 -11.77
C MET A 478 5.47 28.18 -10.82
N GLU A 479 6.02 27.24 -10.05
CA GLU A 479 7.21 27.48 -9.21
C GLU A 479 8.46 27.81 -10.06
N ILE A 480 8.66 27.09 -11.17
CA ILE A 480 9.76 27.31 -12.12
C ILE A 480 9.60 28.65 -12.84
N PHE A 481 8.37 28.99 -13.24
CA PHE A 481 8.04 30.22 -13.97
C PHE A 481 8.29 31.50 -13.15
N CYS A 482 8.21 31.41 -11.82
CA CYS A 482 8.50 32.53 -10.91
C CYS A 482 10.00 32.82 -10.74
N GLN A 483 10.90 31.91 -11.13
CA GLN A 483 12.32 31.99 -10.75
C GLN A 483 13.32 32.16 -11.90
N ILE A 484 12.94 31.87 -13.16
CA ILE A 484 13.85 31.91 -14.32
C ILE A 484 13.18 32.68 -15.47
N SER A 485 13.94 33.42 -16.29
CA SER A 485 13.39 34.32 -17.32
C SER A 485 13.71 33.92 -18.78
N ASN A 486 14.31 32.75 -19.05
CA ASN A 486 14.65 32.33 -20.43
C ASN A 486 14.93 30.81 -20.60
N TYR A 487 13.92 29.98 -20.93
CA TYR A 487 14.05 28.51 -21.05
C TYR A 487 13.07 27.85 -22.05
N HIS A 488 13.37 26.62 -22.44
CA HIS A 488 12.54 25.64 -23.15
C HIS A 488 12.14 24.51 -22.21
N ILE A 489 10.93 23.97 -22.31
CA ILE A 489 10.46 22.86 -21.45
C ILE A 489 10.09 21.66 -22.32
N LEU A 490 10.64 20.49 -21.97
CA LEU A 490 10.30 19.19 -22.53
C LEU A 490 9.63 18.35 -21.44
N ILE A 491 8.37 17.95 -21.66
CA ILE A 491 7.65 17.05 -20.75
C ILE A 491 7.72 15.64 -21.31
N ILE A 492 8.29 14.71 -20.56
CA ILE A 492 8.43 13.31 -20.95
C ILE A 492 7.47 12.46 -20.11
N ASN A 493 6.83 11.46 -20.72
CA ASN A 493 5.86 10.55 -20.09
C ASN A 493 4.60 11.22 -19.56
N PHE A 494 3.76 11.74 -20.45
CA PHE A 494 2.39 12.09 -20.10
C PHE A 494 1.56 10.83 -19.96
N LYS A 495 1.27 10.39 -18.74
CA LYS A 495 0.28 9.33 -18.50
C LYS A 495 -1.06 9.98 -18.16
N ASN A 496 -2.01 9.87 -19.07
CA ASN A 496 -3.40 10.16 -18.75
C ASN A 496 -3.87 9.13 -17.71
N GLU A 497 -4.06 9.53 -16.44
CA GLU A 497 -4.42 8.62 -15.32
C GLU A 497 -5.82 7.98 -15.45
N TYR A 498 -6.46 8.17 -16.61
CA TYR A 498 -7.90 8.16 -16.74
C TYR A 498 -8.45 7.43 -17.97
N ASN A 499 -7.59 7.10 -18.92
CA ASN A 499 -7.95 6.19 -20.01
C ASN A 499 -6.71 5.48 -20.54
N TYR A 500 -6.50 4.24 -20.10
CA TYR A 500 -5.43 3.37 -20.59
C TYR A 500 -5.66 2.90 -22.05
N HIS A 501 -6.84 3.16 -22.64
CA HIS A 501 -7.29 2.55 -23.90
C HIS A 501 -7.68 3.51 -25.03
N HIS A 502 -7.60 4.83 -24.85
CA HIS A 502 -7.82 5.79 -25.96
C HIS A 502 -6.64 6.76 -26.10
N ASN A 503 -5.91 6.63 -27.20
CA ASN A 503 -4.89 7.59 -27.68
C ASN A 503 -5.57 8.72 -28.49
N GLU A 504 -6.64 9.32 -27.97
CA GLU A 504 -7.27 10.47 -28.63
C GLU A 504 -7.06 11.73 -27.80
N TYR A 505 -6.48 12.72 -28.49
CA TYR A 505 -6.34 14.14 -28.18
C TYR A 505 -6.42 14.54 -26.70
N ILE A 506 -5.25 14.86 -26.13
CA ILE A 506 -5.16 15.63 -24.88
C ILE A 506 -5.72 17.03 -25.16
N GLU A 507 -6.76 17.44 -24.43
CA GLU A 507 -7.24 18.82 -24.44
C GLU A 507 -6.28 19.73 -23.66
N LEU A 508 -5.47 20.47 -24.41
CA LEU A 508 -4.36 21.32 -23.96
C LEU A 508 -4.78 22.68 -23.34
N LYS A 509 -6.09 22.98 -23.29
CA LYS A 509 -6.65 24.27 -22.83
C LYS A 509 -6.27 24.68 -21.41
N ASN A 510 -6.08 23.73 -20.50
CA ASN A 510 -5.76 24.02 -19.10
C ASN A 510 -4.31 24.49 -18.91
N ILE A 511 -3.40 24.14 -19.83
CA ILE A 511 -2.00 24.54 -19.77
C ILE A 511 -1.85 25.93 -20.39
N GLU A 512 -2.54 26.19 -21.50
CA GLU A 512 -2.44 27.43 -22.28
C GLU A 512 -2.78 28.70 -21.49
N SER A 513 -3.74 28.63 -20.55
CA SER A 513 -4.13 29.77 -19.70
C SER A 513 -3.08 30.19 -18.66
N ILE A 514 -2.02 29.38 -18.47
CA ILE A 514 -1.02 29.53 -17.41
C ILE A 514 0.38 29.84 -18.01
N LEU A 515 0.53 29.76 -19.34
CA LEU A 515 1.83 29.92 -20.00
C LEU A 515 2.24 31.40 -20.14
N PRO A 516 3.46 31.78 -19.71
CA PRO A 516 4.03 33.08 -20.05
C PRO A 516 4.16 33.26 -21.57
N LYS A 517 3.98 34.48 -22.07
CA LYS A 517 3.98 34.82 -23.52
C LYS A 517 5.23 34.38 -24.31
N ASN A 518 6.33 34.02 -23.63
CA ASN A 518 7.60 33.62 -24.24
C ASN A 518 7.98 32.15 -23.92
N CYS A 519 7.01 31.31 -23.54
CA CYS A 519 7.23 29.89 -23.24
C CYS A 519 6.99 29.02 -24.49
N PHE A 520 7.91 28.08 -24.76
CA PHE A 520 7.81 27.10 -25.84
C PHE A 520 7.81 25.69 -25.24
N ILE A 521 6.67 25.01 -25.30
CA ILE A 521 6.51 23.64 -24.79
C ILE A 521 6.42 22.66 -25.95
N TYR A 522 7.19 21.58 -25.86
CA TYR A 522 7.22 20.51 -26.86
C TYR A 522 6.62 19.22 -26.27
N PHE A 523 5.70 18.60 -27.02
CA PHE A 523 5.03 17.36 -26.63
C PHE A 523 5.31 16.24 -27.64
N PRO A 524 5.48 14.98 -27.18
CA PRO A 524 5.59 13.85 -28.08
C PRO A 524 4.20 13.45 -28.61
N SER A 525 4.04 13.41 -29.93
CA SER A 525 2.89 12.79 -30.60
C SER A 525 3.24 11.39 -31.11
N LYS A 526 2.29 10.69 -31.75
CA LYS A 526 2.52 9.35 -32.32
C LYS A 526 3.65 9.30 -33.36
N GLU A 527 3.99 10.42 -34.00
CA GLU A 527 4.93 10.45 -35.13
C GLU A 527 6.02 11.57 -35.03
N GLU A 528 5.81 12.66 -34.27
CA GLU A 528 6.79 13.76 -34.13
C GLU A 528 6.61 14.60 -32.83
N TRP A 529 7.57 15.49 -32.53
CA TRP A 529 7.48 16.47 -31.44
C TRP A 529 6.71 17.73 -31.87
N ILE A 530 5.58 18.00 -31.23
CA ILE A 530 4.70 19.14 -31.56
C ILE A 530 5.04 20.32 -30.65
N LEU A 531 5.35 21.48 -31.23
CA LEU A 531 5.53 22.74 -30.53
C LEU A 531 4.17 23.41 -30.26
N ILE A 532 3.81 23.58 -29.00
CA ILE A 532 2.61 24.31 -28.60
C ILE A 532 3.03 25.75 -28.29
N SER A 533 3.15 26.54 -29.35
CA SER A 533 3.08 27.99 -29.23
C SER A 533 1.87 28.44 -30.04
N SER A 534 0.78 28.77 -29.34
CA SER A 534 -0.48 29.36 -29.82
C SER A 534 -1.27 28.56 -30.87
N ILE A 535 -2.30 27.79 -30.45
CA ILE A 535 -3.39 27.36 -31.33
C ILE A 535 -4.72 27.32 -30.55
N GLU A 536 -5.65 28.21 -30.91
CA GLU A 536 -7.06 28.17 -30.51
C GLU A 536 -7.72 26.85 -30.97
N CYS A 537 -8.23 26.05 -30.03
CA CYS A 537 -9.06 24.89 -30.39
C CYS A 537 -10.29 24.76 -29.48
N HIS A 538 -11.49 24.87 -30.08
CA HIS A 538 -12.78 24.60 -29.46
C HIS A 538 -13.05 23.08 -29.41
N ILE A 539 -13.45 22.54 -28.24
CA ILE A 539 -14.19 21.29 -27.91
C ILE A 539 -14.06 21.06 -26.35
N ASN A 540 -14.89 20.17 -25.76
CA ASN A 540 -15.32 20.11 -24.34
C ASN A 540 -14.65 19.00 -23.48
N LEU A 541 -14.24 19.38 -22.24
CA LEU A 541 -13.44 18.66 -21.23
C LEU A 541 -14.17 17.60 -20.37
N ILE A 542 -13.45 16.53 -19.97
CA ILE A 542 -13.73 15.74 -18.74
C ILE A 542 -12.47 15.69 -17.85
N LYS A 543 -12.49 16.44 -16.75
CA LYS A 543 -11.57 16.29 -15.61
C LYS A 543 -12.01 15.11 -14.75
N HIS A 544 -11.08 14.37 -14.15
CA HIS A 544 -11.43 13.47 -13.04
C HIS A 544 -11.35 14.22 -11.72
N GLU A 545 -12.27 15.17 -11.65
CA GLU A 545 -12.87 15.58 -10.42
C GLU A 545 -13.83 14.46 -9.98
N LEU A 546 -14.42 14.58 -8.79
CA LEU A 546 -15.70 13.89 -8.59
C LEU A 546 -16.58 14.27 -9.79
N ASP A 547 -17.31 13.29 -10.36
CA ASP A 547 -18.25 13.58 -11.45
C ASP A 547 -19.07 14.82 -11.07
N ASN A 548 -19.34 15.72 -12.02
CA ASN A 548 -20.08 16.96 -11.76
C ASN A 548 -21.46 16.72 -11.13
N LYS A 549 -21.95 15.46 -11.15
CA LYS A 549 -23.14 14.98 -10.46
C LYS A 549 -22.88 14.49 -9.03
N ILE A 550 -21.69 14.67 -8.47
CA ILE A 550 -21.30 14.25 -7.13
C ILE A 550 -20.86 15.46 -6.31
N GLU A 551 -21.48 15.64 -5.15
CA GLU A 551 -21.16 16.74 -4.23
C GLU A 551 -20.69 16.20 -2.88
N THR A 552 -19.78 16.91 -2.21
CA THR A 552 -19.41 16.58 -0.83
C THR A 552 -20.00 17.62 0.12
N LYS A 553 -20.80 17.17 1.08
CA LYS A 553 -21.46 17.99 2.09
C LYS A 553 -20.96 17.65 3.49
N VAL A 554 -20.79 18.67 4.32
CA VAL A 554 -20.40 18.52 5.73
C VAL A 554 -21.47 19.14 6.61
N ILE A 555 -22.14 18.31 7.40
CA ILE A 555 -23.17 18.73 8.34
C ILE A 555 -22.48 19.38 9.54
N ASN A 556 -22.69 20.69 9.70
CA ASN A 556 -22.13 21.45 10.80
C ASN A 556 -23.13 22.49 11.30
N LEU A 557 -23.25 22.61 12.62
CA LEU A 557 -24.14 23.59 13.24
C LEU A 557 -23.59 25.00 13.03
N LYS A 558 -24.46 25.95 12.67
CA LYS A 558 -24.05 27.34 12.41
C LYS A 558 -23.23 27.94 13.56
N ARG A 559 -23.64 27.69 14.81
CA ARG A 559 -22.98 28.15 16.03
C ARG A 559 -21.65 27.44 16.34
N ARG A 560 -21.42 26.25 15.76
CA ARG A 560 -20.20 25.44 15.95
C ARG A 560 -19.18 25.70 14.85
N TYR A 561 -18.93 26.98 14.59
CA TYR A 561 -17.93 27.39 13.60
C TYR A 561 -16.52 26.91 14.00
N ASP A 562 -16.27 26.74 15.30
CA ASP A 562 -15.04 26.13 15.85
C ASP A 562 -14.79 24.72 15.30
N ARG A 563 -15.84 23.92 15.09
CA ARG A 563 -15.72 22.57 14.50
C ARG A 563 -15.51 22.63 13.01
N TRP A 564 -16.15 23.59 12.34
CA TRP A 564 -15.97 23.82 10.91
C TRP A 564 -14.52 24.21 10.59
N GLU A 565 -13.92 25.12 11.36
CA GLU A 565 -12.51 25.49 11.19
C GLU A 565 -11.56 24.32 11.45
N ARG A 566 -11.81 23.55 12.52
CA ARG A 566 -11.05 22.30 12.78
C ARG A 566 -11.17 21.32 11.62
N PHE A 567 -12.37 21.15 11.08
CA PHE A 567 -12.64 20.29 9.93
C PHE A 567 -11.84 20.74 8.70
N LEU A 568 -11.89 22.03 8.37
CA LEU A 568 -11.13 22.59 7.25
C LEU A 568 -9.62 22.47 7.45
N ASP A 569 -9.11 22.74 8.65
CA ASP A 569 -7.68 22.69 8.91
C ASP A 569 -7.13 21.26 8.77
N PHE A 570 -7.85 20.25 9.24
CA PHE A 570 -7.41 18.86 9.07
C PHE A 570 -7.60 18.37 7.62
N THR A 571 -8.58 18.90 6.87
CA THR A 571 -8.86 18.47 5.49
C THR A 571 -8.17 19.30 4.41
N LYS A 572 -7.47 20.39 4.75
CA LYS A 572 -6.82 21.31 3.79
C LYS A 572 -5.86 20.65 2.80
N HIS A 573 -5.35 19.46 3.13
CA HIS A 573 -4.43 18.69 2.30
C HIS A 573 -5.13 17.76 1.30
N HIS A 574 -6.46 17.66 1.33
CA HIS A 574 -7.26 16.84 0.41
C HIS A 574 -7.78 17.66 -0.77
N ARG A 575 -7.89 17.02 -1.94
CA ARG A 575 -8.34 17.65 -3.19
C ARG A 575 -9.86 17.80 -3.33
N ILE A 576 -10.63 17.33 -2.35
CA ILE A 576 -12.10 17.35 -2.39
C ILE A 576 -12.59 18.70 -1.87
N ILE A 577 -13.55 19.30 -2.58
CA ILE A 577 -14.24 20.51 -2.13
C ILE A 577 -15.33 20.10 -1.14
N TYR A 578 -15.25 20.62 0.08
CA TYR A 578 -16.22 20.35 1.14
C TYR A 578 -17.20 21.51 1.26
N ASN A 579 -18.47 21.26 0.95
CA ASN A 579 -19.52 22.27 1.08
C ASN A 579 -20.19 22.17 2.44
N ARG A 580 -20.14 23.24 3.23
CA ARG A 580 -20.80 23.29 4.54
C ARG A 580 -22.31 23.25 4.37
N PHE A 581 -22.95 22.23 4.93
CA PHE A 581 -24.39 22.16 5.09
C PHE A 581 -24.76 22.63 6.50
N THR A 582 -25.64 23.63 6.59
CA THR A 582 -26.02 24.19 7.90
C THR A 582 -26.96 23.22 8.61
N ALA A 583 -26.45 22.57 9.66
CA ALA A 583 -27.22 21.64 10.46
C ALA A 583 -28.33 22.35 11.24
N ILE A 584 -29.41 21.63 11.50
CA ILE A 584 -30.55 22.07 12.31
C ILE A 584 -30.15 22.05 13.79
N ASP A 585 -30.17 23.24 14.38
CA ASP A 585 -30.00 23.38 15.82
C ASP A 585 -31.27 22.95 16.55
N GLY A 586 -31.21 21.80 17.22
CA GLY A 586 -32.32 21.29 18.01
C GLY A 586 -32.89 22.30 19.02
N ARG A 587 -32.06 23.22 19.52
CA ARG A 587 -32.48 24.27 20.46
C ARG A 587 -33.40 25.33 19.84
N GLN A 588 -33.41 25.42 18.51
CA GLN A 588 -34.22 26.37 17.75
C GLN A 588 -35.46 25.72 17.14
N LEU A 589 -35.66 24.41 17.35
CA LEU A 589 -36.83 23.71 16.86
C LEU A 589 -38.07 24.14 17.64
N ILE A 590 -39.16 24.38 16.90
CA ILE A 590 -40.50 24.62 17.43
C ILE A 590 -41.39 23.50 16.90
N MET A 591 -42.23 22.96 17.76
CA MET A 591 -43.14 21.88 17.39
C MET A 591 -44.11 22.34 16.30
N ASN A 592 -44.27 21.53 15.26
CA ASN A 592 -45.21 21.77 14.18
C ASN A 592 -45.70 20.44 13.58
N ASP A 593 -46.70 20.51 12.71
CA ASP A 593 -47.32 19.33 12.09
C ASP A 593 -46.33 18.50 11.25
N GLU A 594 -45.32 19.14 10.64
CA GLU A 594 -44.28 18.43 9.89
C GLU A 594 -43.42 17.55 10.81
N LEU A 595 -42.96 18.09 11.93
CA LEU A 595 -42.17 17.35 12.91
C LEU A 595 -42.97 16.23 13.56
N ASP A 596 -44.25 16.48 13.90
CA ASP A 596 -45.13 15.42 14.41
C ASP A 596 -45.33 14.30 13.39
N ARG A 597 -45.40 14.63 12.10
CA ARG A 597 -45.51 13.64 11.01
C ARG A 597 -44.22 12.85 10.80
N ILE A 598 -43.08 13.53 10.70
CA ILE A 598 -41.77 12.92 10.41
C ILE A 598 -41.31 12.05 11.58
N PHE A 599 -41.50 12.49 12.82
CA PHE A 599 -41.04 11.80 14.04
C PHE A 599 -42.18 11.08 14.78
N LYS A 600 -43.22 10.67 14.04
CA LYS A 600 -44.33 9.89 14.62
C LYS A 600 -43.81 8.57 15.16
N ILE A 601 -44.25 8.21 16.37
CA ILE A 601 -44.02 6.91 16.99
C ILE A 601 -45.37 6.20 17.08
N PRO A 602 -45.57 5.05 16.41
CA PRO A 602 -46.80 4.27 16.53
C PRO A 602 -47.04 3.80 17.97
N GLU A 603 -48.30 3.72 18.43
CA GLU A 603 -48.66 3.31 19.80
C GLU A 603 -48.07 1.95 20.21
N ASN A 604 -47.89 1.03 19.25
CA ASN A 604 -47.33 -0.31 19.47
C ASN A 604 -45.92 -0.47 18.87
N PHE A 605 -45.11 0.59 18.85
CA PHE A 605 -43.77 0.56 18.25
C PHE A 605 -42.87 -0.51 18.90
N LYS A 606 -42.36 -1.41 18.05
CA LYS A 606 -41.29 -2.35 18.37
C LYS A 606 -40.15 -2.09 17.39
N GLY A 607 -38.99 -1.68 17.89
CA GLY A 607 -37.82 -1.44 17.03
C GLY A 607 -37.35 -2.74 16.40
N LYS A 608 -36.80 -2.69 15.17
CA LYS A 608 -36.32 -3.91 14.49
C LYS A 608 -35.11 -4.49 15.21
N ARG A 609 -34.15 -3.65 15.62
CA ARG A 609 -32.96 -4.06 16.37
C ARG A 609 -33.06 -3.83 17.87
N TRP A 610 -33.46 -2.63 18.26
CA TRP A 610 -33.39 -2.15 19.63
C TRP A 610 -34.69 -1.52 20.05
N GLN A 611 -35.11 -1.73 21.30
CA GLN A 611 -36.26 -1.05 21.86
C GLN A 611 -35.87 0.35 22.37
N ILE A 612 -35.44 1.21 21.46
CA ILE A 612 -35.05 2.60 21.73
C ILE A 612 -35.89 3.55 20.87
N THR A 613 -36.15 4.76 21.37
CA THR A 613 -36.78 5.83 20.59
C THR A 613 -35.96 7.11 20.68
N HIS A 614 -36.21 8.07 19.79
CA HIS A 614 -35.58 9.40 19.87
C HIS A 614 -36.00 10.19 21.12
N ASN A 615 -37.00 9.74 21.89
CA ASN A 615 -37.50 10.39 23.12
C ASN A 615 -37.84 11.88 22.98
N TRP A 616 -38.07 12.33 21.74
CA TRP A 616 -38.19 13.75 21.38
C TRP A 616 -37.02 14.63 21.85
N GLN A 617 -35.84 14.05 22.05
CA GLN A 617 -34.65 14.80 22.48
C GLN A 617 -34.21 15.75 21.38
N ILE A 618 -34.11 17.04 21.69
CA ILE A 618 -33.87 18.07 20.68
C ILE A 618 -32.57 17.86 19.90
N GLY A 619 -31.51 17.36 20.54
CA GLY A 619 -30.25 17.04 19.86
C GLY A 619 -30.40 15.90 18.83
N VAL A 620 -31.14 14.85 19.20
CA VAL A 620 -31.42 13.69 18.33
C VAL A 620 -32.32 14.11 17.17
N ILE A 621 -33.38 14.88 17.43
CA ILE A 621 -34.29 15.38 16.40
C ILE A 621 -33.56 16.34 15.45
N GLY A 622 -32.73 17.25 15.98
CA GLY A 622 -31.93 18.18 15.16
C GLY A 622 -30.95 17.47 14.25
N CYS A 623 -30.24 16.45 14.76
CA CYS A 623 -29.37 15.59 13.97
C CYS A 623 -30.17 14.88 12.86
N ALA A 624 -31.24 14.17 13.21
CA ALA A 624 -32.08 13.46 12.25
C ALA A 624 -32.65 14.38 11.15
N MET A 625 -33.16 15.55 11.54
CA MET A 625 -33.70 16.52 10.59
C MET A 625 -32.62 17.11 9.67
N SER A 626 -31.37 17.23 10.15
CA SER A 626 -30.24 17.66 9.30
C SER A 626 -29.96 16.67 8.18
N HIS A 627 -29.95 15.36 8.49
CA HIS A 627 -29.81 14.31 7.47
C HIS A 627 -31.03 14.26 6.55
N ILE A 628 -32.25 14.31 7.08
CA ILE A 628 -33.47 14.29 6.26
C ILE A 628 -33.48 15.48 5.28
N ASN A 629 -33.09 16.68 5.72
CA ASN A 629 -33.02 17.85 4.85
C ASN A 629 -31.97 17.71 3.76
N ILE A 630 -30.80 17.10 4.05
CA ILE A 630 -29.79 16.84 3.02
C ILE A 630 -30.26 15.81 1.99
N TRP A 631 -31.05 14.82 2.42
CA TRP A 631 -31.67 13.84 1.52
C TRP A 631 -32.73 14.51 0.63
N LYS A 632 -33.57 15.39 1.21
CA LYS A 632 -34.54 16.20 0.45
C LYS A 632 -33.83 17.12 -0.55
N GLU A 633 -32.71 17.76 -0.17
CA GLU A 633 -31.89 18.59 -1.07
C GLU A 633 -31.38 17.77 -2.25
N LEU A 634 -30.83 16.57 -2.01
CA LEU A 634 -30.35 15.67 -3.07
C LEU A 634 -31.47 15.25 -4.03
N ILE A 635 -32.70 15.07 -3.55
CA ILE A 635 -33.84 14.74 -4.42
C ILE A 635 -34.22 15.92 -5.32
N GLN A 636 -34.15 17.14 -4.78
CA GLN A 636 -34.59 18.37 -5.45
C GLN A 636 -33.56 18.96 -6.41
N ASN A 637 -32.28 18.67 -6.20
CA ASN A 637 -31.21 19.17 -7.04
C ASN A 637 -30.91 18.25 -8.24
N ASP A 638 -29.94 18.67 -9.05
CA ASP A 638 -29.51 17.94 -10.24
C ASP A 638 -28.32 16.99 -9.99
N MET A 639 -27.93 16.75 -8.74
CA MET A 639 -26.80 15.89 -8.35
C MET A 639 -27.26 14.44 -8.20
N ASP A 640 -26.46 13.46 -8.58
CA ASP A 640 -26.81 12.04 -8.46
C ASP A 640 -26.36 11.43 -7.13
N ILE A 641 -25.25 11.90 -6.57
CA ILE A 641 -24.66 11.35 -5.35
C ILE A 641 -24.20 12.48 -4.43
N TYR A 642 -24.51 12.36 -3.15
CA TYR A 642 -23.85 13.14 -2.09
C TYR A 642 -22.88 12.28 -1.29
N ILE A 643 -21.67 12.78 -1.07
CA ILE A 643 -20.76 12.32 -0.03
C ILE A 643 -21.05 13.18 1.20
N ILE A 644 -21.51 12.58 2.30
CA ILE A 644 -22.02 13.29 3.46
C ILE A 644 -21.14 12.96 4.67
N PHE A 645 -20.68 14.00 5.35
CA PHE A 645 -19.88 13.92 6.58
C PHE A 645 -20.54 14.68 7.72
N GLU A 646 -20.35 14.19 8.94
CA GLU A 646 -20.48 15.01 10.16
C GLU A 646 -19.17 15.75 10.43
N ASP A 647 -19.22 16.83 11.21
CA ASP A 647 -18.07 17.72 11.44
C ASP A 647 -16.96 17.14 12.35
N ASP A 648 -17.22 16.01 13.00
CA ASP A 648 -16.31 15.28 13.88
C ASP A 648 -15.71 14.01 13.24
N VAL A 649 -15.94 13.81 11.93
CA VAL A 649 -15.37 12.69 11.19
C VAL A 649 -13.85 12.81 11.04
N ILE A 650 -13.16 11.67 11.09
CA ILE A 650 -11.73 11.52 10.83
C ILE A 650 -11.55 10.79 9.49
N LEU A 651 -10.86 11.42 8.54
CA LEU A 651 -10.59 10.84 7.22
C LEU A 651 -9.28 10.03 7.22
N SER A 652 -9.25 8.91 6.49
CA SER A 652 -8.03 8.12 6.32
C SER A 652 -6.98 8.80 5.45
N GLN A 653 -5.72 8.38 5.56
CA GLN A 653 -4.64 8.91 4.71
C GLN A 653 -4.94 8.69 3.22
N ASN A 654 -4.71 9.73 2.39
CA ASN A 654 -5.04 9.75 0.96
C ASN A 654 -6.53 9.45 0.67
N PHE A 655 -7.43 9.96 1.51
CA PHE A 655 -8.88 9.78 1.39
C PHE A 655 -9.41 10.11 -0.01
N ASP A 656 -9.03 11.28 -0.54
CA ASP A 656 -9.40 11.78 -1.87
C ASP A 656 -9.11 10.76 -2.99
N ASN A 657 -7.89 10.23 -3.03
CA ASN A 657 -7.52 9.22 -4.02
C ASN A 657 -8.31 7.91 -3.85
N LYS A 658 -8.59 7.51 -2.61
CA LYS A 658 -9.33 6.26 -2.32
C LYS A 658 -10.79 6.40 -2.73
N ILE A 659 -11.46 7.48 -2.36
CA ILE A 659 -12.90 7.66 -2.64
C ILE A 659 -13.16 7.89 -4.13
N ILE A 660 -12.31 8.67 -4.83
CA ILE A 660 -12.42 8.87 -6.27
C ILE A 660 -12.25 7.54 -7.02
N LYS A 661 -11.31 6.68 -6.60
CA LYS A 661 -11.15 5.34 -7.19
C LYS A 661 -12.36 4.45 -6.95
N ILE A 662 -12.91 4.46 -5.74
CA ILE A 662 -14.10 3.67 -5.39
C ILE A 662 -15.30 4.11 -6.22
N LEU A 663 -15.61 5.41 -6.25
CA LEU A 663 -16.76 5.94 -7.00
C LEU A 663 -16.61 5.73 -8.51
N ASN A 664 -15.40 5.88 -9.06
CA ASN A 664 -15.14 5.56 -10.47
C ASN A 664 -15.30 4.07 -10.78
N ARG A 665 -14.93 3.18 -9.85
CA ARG A 665 -15.09 1.73 -10.02
C ARG A 665 -16.56 1.32 -10.06
N ILE A 666 -17.39 1.95 -9.24
CA ILE A 666 -18.83 1.67 -9.16
C ILE A 666 -19.69 2.64 -9.98
N LYS A 667 -19.08 3.47 -10.85
CA LYS A 667 -19.81 4.49 -11.63
C LYS A 667 -20.92 3.93 -12.51
N ASN A 668 -20.75 2.69 -12.97
CA ASN A 668 -21.73 1.97 -13.78
C ASN A 668 -22.62 1.04 -12.94
N ASP A 669 -22.39 0.93 -11.63
CA ASP A 669 -23.23 0.15 -10.72
C ASP A 669 -24.42 0.99 -10.26
N ASN A 670 -25.48 0.92 -11.07
CA ASN A 670 -26.76 1.54 -10.74
C ASN A 670 -27.61 0.64 -9.83
N LYS A 671 -27.03 -0.13 -8.89
CA LYS A 671 -27.79 -0.94 -7.90
C LYS A 671 -27.73 -0.44 -6.45
N TRP A 672 -26.63 0.15 -6.00
CA TRP A 672 -26.49 0.61 -4.60
C TRP A 672 -27.27 1.89 -4.26
N ASP A 673 -27.88 1.90 -3.09
CA ASP A 673 -28.67 3.03 -2.60
C ASP A 673 -27.87 3.95 -1.67
N ILE A 674 -27.08 3.35 -0.78
CA ILE A 674 -26.23 4.02 0.21
C ILE A 674 -24.92 3.24 0.37
N MET A 675 -23.80 3.93 0.57
CA MET A 675 -22.49 3.33 0.82
C MET A 675 -21.85 3.95 2.06
N PHE A 676 -21.65 3.17 3.11
CA PHE A 676 -20.98 3.62 4.32
C PHE A 676 -19.47 3.72 4.09
N LEU A 677 -18.90 4.86 4.45
CA LEU A 677 -17.45 5.08 4.43
C LEU A 677 -16.81 4.69 5.76
N GLY A 678 -17.61 4.59 6.82
CA GLY A 678 -17.26 4.08 8.13
C GLY A 678 -18.51 3.80 8.96
N MET A 679 -18.44 2.81 9.86
CA MET A 679 -19.46 2.49 10.84
C MET A 679 -18.78 1.93 12.09
N ASN A 680 -19.23 2.35 13.28
CA ASN A 680 -18.66 1.91 14.54
C ASN A 680 -19.03 0.45 14.83
N ASP A 681 -18.11 -0.32 15.39
CA ASP A 681 -18.32 -1.75 15.75
C ASP A 681 -18.70 -2.65 14.55
N ASP A 682 -18.34 -2.27 13.31
CA ASP A 682 -18.55 -3.09 12.10
C ASP A 682 -17.43 -4.13 11.84
N ILE A 683 -16.87 -4.69 12.91
CA ILE A 683 -15.83 -5.73 12.81
C ILE A 683 -16.41 -7.14 12.58
N HIS A 684 -17.73 -7.28 12.72
CA HIS A 684 -18.45 -8.56 12.73
C HIS A 684 -19.13 -8.93 11.41
N HIS A 685 -18.61 -8.46 10.27
CA HIS A 685 -19.21 -8.64 8.94
C HIS A 685 -19.48 -10.10 8.55
N GLN A 686 -18.66 -11.05 9.03
CA GLN A 686 -18.88 -12.49 8.83
C GLN A 686 -20.13 -13.02 9.55
N LEU A 687 -20.50 -12.47 10.71
CA LEU A 687 -21.70 -12.89 11.45
C LEU A 687 -22.99 -12.61 10.64
N TYR A 688 -22.95 -11.58 9.82
CA TYR A 688 -24.09 -11.15 9.02
C TYR A 688 -24.05 -11.68 7.60
N GLU A 689 -23.00 -12.39 7.19
CA GLU A 689 -22.83 -12.85 5.78
C GLU A 689 -22.75 -11.67 4.79
N ASP A 690 -22.02 -10.62 5.17
CA ASP A 690 -21.67 -9.54 4.24
C ASP A 690 -20.70 -10.04 3.17
N ASN A 691 -20.93 -9.68 1.91
CA ASN A 691 -20.17 -10.22 0.77
C ASN A 691 -19.49 -9.10 -0.02
N TYR A 692 -18.28 -9.38 -0.52
CA TYR A 692 -17.62 -8.48 -1.46
C TYR A 692 -18.40 -8.42 -2.78
N VAL A 693 -18.70 -7.19 -3.22
CA VAL A 693 -19.29 -6.90 -4.53
C VAL A 693 -18.25 -6.35 -5.50
N TYR A 694 -17.24 -5.67 -4.97
CA TYR A 694 -16.06 -5.21 -5.70
C TYR A 694 -14.84 -5.26 -4.77
N ASP A 695 -13.64 -5.14 -5.33
CA ASP A 695 -12.43 -4.89 -4.56
C ASP A 695 -12.64 -3.68 -3.63
N ASN A 696 -12.42 -3.89 -2.33
CA ASN A 696 -12.60 -2.92 -1.25
C ASN A 696 -14.05 -2.47 -0.99
N ILE A 697 -15.06 -3.15 -1.53
CA ILE A 697 -16.47 -2.83 -1.32
C ILE A 697 -17.25 -4.09 -0.99
N MET A 698 -17.88 -4.11 0.19
CA MET A 698 -18.82 -5.15 0.57
C MET A 698 -20.25 -4.62 0.53
N GLN A 699 -21.20 -5.50 0.25
CA GLN A 699 -22.62 -5.26 0.48
C GLN A 699 -23.01 -5.78 1.87
N TYR A 700 -23.70 -4.95 2.63
CA TYR A 700 -24.40 -5.38 3.84
C TYR A 700 -25.52 -6.33 3.48
N SER A 701 -25.58 -7.49 4.15
CA SER A 701 -26.71 -8.40 4.00
C SER A 701 -28.00 -7.85 4.63
N SER A 702 -29.12 -8.47 4.27
CA SER A 702 -30.45 -8.22 4.87
C SER A 702 -30.62 -8.82 6.26
N LYS A 703 -29.58 -9.45 6.85
CA LYS A 703 -29.67 -10.01 8.20
C LYS A 703 -29.76 -8.90 9.22
N MET A 704 -30.63 -9.10 10.22
CA MET A 704 -30.75 -8.20 11.36
C MET A 704 -29.40 -8.05 12.07
N ARG A 705 -28.92 -6.82 12.18
CA ARG A 705 -27.64 -6.51 12.82
C ARG A 705 -27.82 -6.26 14.31
N ILE A 706 -26.90 -6.70 15.15
CA ILE A 706 -26.86 -6.31 16.57
C ILE A 706 -25.70 -5.36 16.87
N HIS A 707 -24.65 -5.42 16.05
CA HIS A 707 -23.48 -4.54 16.06
C HIS A 707 -23.59 -3.49 14.94
N GLY A 708 -22.76 -2.44 14.97
CA GLY A 708 -22.86 -1.34 14.01
C GLY A 708 -23.67 -0.15 14.54
N GLY A 709 -23.11 1.06 14.42
CA GLY A 709 -23.77 2.33 14.70
C GLY A 709 -23.01 3.54 14.12
N GLY A 710 -23.70 4.68 13.99
CA GLY A 710 -23.15 5.91 13.43
C GLY A 710 -23.46 6.14 11.94
N LEU A 711 -23.73 7.40 11.59
CA LEU A 711 -23.99 7.88 10.23
C LEU A 711 -23.06 9.05 9.85
N TYR A 712 -21.87 9.08 10.45
CA TYR A 712 -20.90 10.18 10.37
C TYR A 712 -20.18 10.33 9.02
N GLY A 713 -20.26 9.33 8.14
CA GLY A 713 -19.61 9.37 6.83
C GLY A 713 -20.13 8.33 5.86
N TYR A 714 -20.82 8.77 4.81
CA TYR A 714 -21.46 7.89 3.82
C TYR A 714 -21.67 8.59 2.47
N CYS A 715 -21.71 7.80 1.40
CA CYS A 715 -22.22 8.24 0.10
C CYS A 715 -23.69 7.84 -0.03
N LEU A 716 -24.52 8.73 -0.57
CA LEU A 716 -25.94 8.50 -0.79
C LEU A 716 -26.27 8.79 -2.26
N HIS A 717 -26.85 7.80 -2.94
CA HIS A 717 -27.37 7.99 -4.27
C HIS A 717 -28.78 8.60 -4.20
N LYS A 718 -29.17 9.47 -5.15
CA LYS A 718 -30.50 10.09 -5.24
C LYS A 718 -31.67 9.11 -5.06
N ARG A 719 -31.62 7.93 -5.68
CA ARG A 719 -32.65 6.89 -5.48
C ARG A 719 -32.68 6.32 -4.06
N GLY A 720 -31.51 6.23 -3.40
CA GLY A 720 -31.43 5.88 -1.99
C GLY A 720 -32.06 6.96 -1.12
N ALA A 721 -31.84 8.24 -1.44
CA ALA A 721 -32.51 9.35 -0.79
C ALA A 721 -34.04 9.27 -0.94
N ILE A 722 -34.55 8.96 -2.15
CA ILE A 722 -35.99 8.74 -2.38
C ILE A 722 -36.52 7.61 -1.50
N LYS A 723 -35.84 6.46 -1.47
CA LYS A 723 -36.24 5.33 -0.61
C LYS A 723 -36.24 5.70 0.87
N LEU A 724 -35.22 6.42 1.34
CA LEU A 724 -35.14 6.88 2.73
C LEU A 724 -36.28 7.84 3.06
N ILE A 725 -36.58 8.81 2.20
CA ILE A 725 -37.70 9.75 2.41
C ILE A 725 -39.05 9.01 2.37
N ASP A 726 -39.22 8.04 1.48
CA ASP A 726 -40.41 7.18 1.48
C ASP A 726 -40.55 6.41 2.80
N CYS A 727 -39.45 5.89 3.35
CA CYS A 727 -39.46 5.25 4.66
C CYS A 727 -39.81 6.24 5.77
N VAL A 728 -39.27 7.47 5.73
CA VAL A 728 -39.59 8.55 6.69
C VAL A 728 -41.08 8.86 6.67
N GLU A 729 -41.68 9.05 5.49
CA GLU A 729 -43.11 9.40 5.37
C GLU A 729 -44.03 8.24 5.78
N LYS A 730 -43.70 7.01 5.37
CA LYS A 730 -44.50 5.81 5.67
C LYS A 730 -44.40 5.44 7.14
N LEU A 731 -43.17 5.22 7.63
CA LEU A 731 -42.91 4.66 8.95
C LEU A 731 -42.91 5.75 10.03
N GLY A 732 -42.40 6.94 9.72
CA GLY A 732 -41.87 7.87 10.71
C GLY A 732 -40.46 7.49 11.13
N VAL A 733 -39.71 8.43 11.70
CA VAL A 733 -38.38 8.19 12.29
C VAL A 733 -38.56 8.05 13.80
N GLN A 734 -38.55 6.82 14.31
CA GLN A 734 -38.88 6.54 15.72
C GLN A 734 -37.66 6.52 16.64
N GLN A 735 -36.46 6.42 16.08
CA GLN A 735 -35.19 6.21 16.80
C GLN A 735 -34.10 7.16 16.25
N PRO A 736 -32.89 7.23 16.86
CA PRO A 736 -31.79 7.98 16.27
C PRO A 736 -31.55 7.60 14.80
N ILE A 737 -31.13 8.58 14.00
CA ILE A 737 -31.19 8.48 12.53
C ILE A 737 -30.30 7.37 11.95
N ASP A 738 -29.17 7.11 12.58
CA ASP A 738 -28.24 6.05 12.20
C ASP A 738 -28.90 4.66 12.35
N HIS A 739 -29.52 4.41 13.50
CA HIS A 739 -30.29 3.18 13.74
C HIS A 739 -31.47 3.08 12.77
N PHE A 740 -32.19 4.17 12.51
CA PHE A 740 -33.30 4.18 11.56
C PHE A 740 -32.86 3.73 10.15
N VAL A 741 -31.70 4.21 9.67
CA VAL A 741 -31.13 3.85 8.37
C VAL A 741 -30.66 2.40 8.34
N ILE A 742 -29.94 1.93 9.38
CA ILE A 742 -29.43 0.55 9.44
C ILE A 742 -30.58 -0.47 9.42
N ASP A 743 -31.70 -0.13 10.05
CA ASP A 743 -32.90 -0.97 10.05
C ASP A 743 -33.56 -1.11 8.67
N GLN A 744 -33.08 -0.41 7.64
CA GLN A 744 -33.57 -0.53 6.25
C GLN A 744 -32.67 -1.36 5.33
N PHE A 745 -31.60 -2.00 5.82
CA PHE A 745 -30.72 -2.82 4.97
C PHE A 745 -31.42 -4.06 4.36
N ASP A 746 -32.60 -4.44 4.85
CA ASP A 746 -33.47 -5.45 4.25
C ASP A 746 -34.27 -4.93 3.04
N THR A 747 -34.38 -3.61 2.89
CA THR A 747 -35.15 -2.94 1.81
C THR A 747 -34.29 -2.06 0.91
N MET A 748 -33.02 -1.84 1.27
CA MET A 748 -32.05 -1.04 0.55
C MET A 748 -30.79 -1.84 0.22
N ILE A 749 -30.17 -1.53 -0.92
CA ILE A 749 -28.85 -2.07 -1.27
C ILE A 749 -27.80 -1.16 -0.61
N ALA A 750 -27.34 -1.56 0.57
CA ALA A 750 -26.35 -0.82 1.34
C ALA A 750 -24.95 -1.42 1.17
N TYR A 751 -24.00 -0.60 0.71
CA TYR A 751 -22.60 -0.96 0.58
C TYR A 751 -21.76 -0.40 1.73
N LYS A 752 -20.52 -0.89 1.85
CA LYS A 752 -19.48 -0.36 2.73
C LYS A 752 -18.10 -0.48 2.12
N THR A 753 -17.21 0.44 2.49
CA THR A 753 -15.79 0.35 2.14
C THR A 753 -15.03 -0.55 3.11
N VAL A 754 -14.14 -1.42 2.59
CA VAL A 754 -13.26 -2.30 3.38
C VAL A 754 -11.81 -2.15 2.89
N PRO A 755 -10.88 -1.60 3.69
CA PRO A 755 -11.10 -1.08 5.04
C PRO A 755 -11.96 0.20 5.06
N PRO A 756 -12.54 0.59 6.22
CA PRO A 756 -13.23 1.87 6.38
C PRO A 756 -12.35 3.04 5.95
N LEU A 757 -12.93 3.97 5.20
CA LEU A 757 -12.26 5.19 4.76
C LEU A 757 -12.30 6.32 5.77
N VAL A 758 -13.28 6.29 6.67
CA VAL A 758 -13.47 7.30 7.71
C VAL A 758 -13.86 6.65 9.04
N SER A 759 -13.63 7.36 10.15
CA SER A 759 -14.01 6.94 11.50
C SER A 759 -14.52 8.12 12.32
N ALA A 760 -15.24 7.84 13.40
CA ALA A 760 -15.59 8.83 14.42
C ALA A 760 -15.39 8.21 15.81
N ILE A 761 -15.26 9.04 16.84
CA ILE A 761 -15.01 8.55 18.21
C ILE A 761 -16.31 7.94 18.76
N ILE A 762 -16.23 6.71 19.31
CA ILE A 762 -17.37 6.04 19.95
C ILE A 762 -17.51 6.58 21.38
N TYR A 763 -18.63 7.23 21.70
CA TYR A 763 -18.77 7.97 22.94
C TYR A 763 -19.45 7.18 24.06
N GLY A 764 -18.74 7.01 25.18
CA GLY A 764 -19.23 6.54 26.45
C GLY A 764 -18.19 6.80 27.55
N ASN A 765 -18.56 7.60 28.55
CA ASN A 765 -17.89 7.81 29.86
C ASN A 765 -16.93 8.98 30.15
N GLU A 766 -16.75 10.02 29.33
CA GLU A 766 -16.09 11.27 29.80
C GLU A 766 -16.73 12.54 29.20
N ASN A 767 -16.50 13.70 29.85
CA ASN A 767 -16.98 15.04 29.46
C ASN A 767 -16.55 15.38 28.02
N LEU A 768 -17.37 14.98 27.05
CA LEU A 768 -17.06 15.08 25.63
C LEU A 768 -17.93 16.16 24.99
N ASP A 769 -17.31 16.90 24.09
CA ASP A 769 -17.93 17.94 23.29
C ASP A 769 -18.88 17.27 22.29
N THR A 770 -20.17 17.20 22.61
CA THR A 770 -21.23 16.73 21.70
C THR A 770 -22.53 17.50 21.98
N ASP A 771 -23.20 17.93 20.92
CA ASP A 771 -24.49 18.63 21.02
C ASP A 771 -25.69 17.66 20.97
N ILE A 772 -25.47 16.38 20.63
CA ILE A 772 -26.52 15.34 20.60
C ILE A 772 -26.68 14.72 21.99
N GLN A 773 -25.59 14.27 22.63
CA GLN A 773 -25.68 13.50 23.87
C GLN A 773 -25.78 14.38 25.13
N ASN A 774 -25.27 15.62 25.08
CA ASN A 774 -25.32 16.53 26.23
C ASN A 774 -26.61 17.35 26.33
N VAL A 775 -27.51 17.25 25.34
CA VAL A 775 -28.77 18.01 25.28
C VAL A 775 -29.95 17.06 25.36
N THR A 776 -30.30 16.68 26.60
CA THR A 776 -31.36 15.69 26.90
C THR A 776 -32.78 16.28 26.99
N ILE A 777 -32.93 17.58 26.74
CA ILE A 777 -34.23 18.28 26.82
C ILE A 777 -35.18 17.76 25.74
N SER A 778 -36.44 17.50 26.10
CA SER A 778 -37.48 17.06 25.17
C SER A 778 -38.15 18.24 24.46
N LEU A 779 -38.28 18.18 23.13
CA LEU A 779 -38.96 19.20 22.34
C LEU A 779 -40.42 19.41 22.78
N LYS A 780 -41.09 18.34 23.19
CA LYS A 780 -42.48 18.39 23.69
C LYS A 780 -42.60 19.08 25.05
N SER A 781 -41.50 19.15 25.83
CA SER A 781 -41.47 19.89 27.10
C SER A 781 -41.18 21.37 26.96
N LEU A 782 -40.54 21.81 25.87
CA LEU A 782 -40.20 23.23 25.61
C LEU A 782 -41.39 24.07 25.13
N ASN A 783 -42.47 23.43 24.65
CA ASN A 783 -43.68 24.09 24.16
C ASN A 783 -44.83 24.08 25.19
N LYS A 784 -44.56 23.66 26.43
CA LYS A 784 -45.38 23.92 27.61
C LYS A 784 -44.72 25.00 28.43
#